data_AF-A0A6I7XXT2-F1
#
_entry.id   AF-A0A6I7XXT2-F1
#
_cell.length_a   1.000
_cell.length_b   1.000
_cell.length_c   1.000
_cell.angle_alpha   90.00
_cell.angle_beta   90.00
_cell.angle_gamma   90.00
#
_symmetry.space_group_name_H-M   'P 1'
#
loop_
_entity.id
_entity.type
_entity.pdbx_description
1 polymer ?
#
loop_
_entity_poly.entity_id
_entity_poly.type
_entity_poly.pdbx_seq_one_letter_code
_entity_poly.pdbx_strand_id
1 'polypeptide(L)'
;MKRIDLIFDAIQKGNYTEGVTASELATLLQLDRANVSSDLNKLVKDTRLLKTNTRPVRFYIETNTSLETHSKEVTSLDTFALENTSLKIAIEKAKASILYPPNGMHTLLLGETGVGKSMFASLMHEYAIEVEQLPKNAPFIVFNCADYANNPQLLLGQLFGIKKGAYTGASDQKGLIEKAHEGIVFLDEVHRLPPEGQEMLFTFIDRGVYRRLGETENERRAQVLIITATTEEPNSFLLKTFTRRIPMTVTLPPLRERTHKERFALLQLFFTNEAIRLRKEIHVSPNAMRAFVFYNCPNNIGQLKTDVQIACAKAYSDFVTKKRDSVYVSSTDLPWYMKEGLFIERKSRHLYQIPNETFIFTVDEGWSNHKIENEKQSSIYDYIDYKYEELQARGIEEDELELLIENDIQSFFVQYFNQMSKKTSHENVFKIVDRNIVSVCEKIAELAEKHLSKTFDEKVFLALSLHVQTTLQRLQAGKQIHHPQLNQIRTKYKEAFSVAMQCIQLLEDELQITMPIDEAGFLTMFFVVDPIPASQTEVKVLILAHGNGIATEMANVANELLGIEEVTGIDMPLHESPKDFLERVKVYMKTLQNVNGLLLLVDMGSLAYIGDILETEFKIPVRVLSMTSTPHALEAARKAQLGYSLDALYETVKNLTPFYLNVQEEKKKPLSPMKSVILTACLTGEGSALAIQKMLENYLRFDKDLIEIIPISIVHEKDLTKMIENIKKERNIICIVTNFDVQVPCLTYHFQDIVNYTAIQPIQELITYEETYAKMADILEQQMQRNDGALLIKTIRYALNTIQELISLQLTPDSLMGVILHMSCMVDRLQKGESLLPHPDKEKRRQDEYWMYMKVKKALQPIENTFEIQIPDDEVFYIMDFFIKNQSVKN
;
A
#
# COMPACT_ATOMS: atom_id res chain seq x y z
N MET A 1 -19.94 -20.74 -64.18
CA MET A 1 -20.33 -20.66 -62.75
C MET A 1 -19.06 -20.45 -61.94
N LYS A 2 -18.98 -19.45 -61.05
CA LYS A 2 -17.74 -19.24 -60.27
C LYS A 2 -17.57 -20.41 -59.30
N ARG A 3 -16.32 -20.75 -58.97
CA ARG A 3 -15.98 -21.87 -58.07
C ARG A 3 -16.69 -21.79 -56.71
N ILE A 4 -16.81 -20.58 -56.17
CA ILE A 4 -17.53 -20.30 -54.92
C ILE A 4 -19.03 -20.60 -55.01
N ASP A 5 -19.66 -20.36 -56.17
CA ASP A 5 -21.08 -20.66 -56.40
C ASP A 5 -21.31 -22.17 -56.57
N LEU A 6 -20.37 -22.88 -57.18
CA LEU A 6 -20.35 -24.36 -57.25
C LEU A 6 -20.25 -25.00 -55.87
N ILE A 7 -19.40 -24.45 -55.00
CA ILE A 7 -19.27 -24.94 -53.61
C ILE A 7 -20.57 -24.69 -52.84
N PHE A 8 -21.16 -23.49 -52.95
CA PHE A 8 -22.40 -23.18 -52.24
C PHE A 8 -23.59 -24.04 -52.72
N ASP A 9 -23.74 -24.23 -54.04
CA ASP A 9 -24.80 -25.04 -54.64
C ASP A 9 -24.67 -26.53 -54.26
N ALA A 10 -23.43 -27.04 -54.13
CA ALA A 10 -23.17 -28.40 -53.66
C ALA A 10 -23.62 -28.61 -52.20
N ILE A 11 -23.47 -27.61 -51.34
CA ILE A 11 -23.95 -27.67 -49.95
C ILE A 11 -25.48 -27.56 -49.94
N GLN A 12 -26.09 -26.74 -50.80
CA GLN A 12 -27.55 -26.59 -50.86
C GLN A 12 -28.25 -27.85 -51.35
N LYS A 13 -27.62 -28.58 -52.28
CA LYS A 13 -28.15 -29.84 -52.81
C LYS A 13 -27.84 -31.03 -51.90
N GLY A 14 -26.77 -30.96 -51.12
CA GLY A 14 -26.39 -32.01 -50.19
C GLY A 14 -27.11 -31.86 -48.86
N ASN A 15 -27.86 -32.89 -48.46
CA ASN A 15 -28.64 -32.88 -47.23
C ASN A 15 -27.73 -33.14 -46.01
N TYR A 16 -26.85 -32.19 -45.68
CA TYR A 16 -25.82 -32.31 -44.63
C TYR A 16 -26.35 -31.86 -43.26
N THR A 17 -27.12 -32.71 -42.59
CA THR A 17 -27.73 -32.42 -41.27
C THR A 17 -26.70 -32.13 -40.18
N GLU A 18 -25.52 -32.73 -40.25
CA GLU A 18 -24.45 -32.50 -39.28
C GLU A 18 -23.37 -31.50 -39.74
N GLY A 19 -23.58 -30.83 -40.88
CA GLY A 19 -22.63 -29.93 -41.51
C GLY A 19 -21.52 -30.65 -42.27
N VAL A 20 -20.92 -29.97 -43.25
CA VAL A 20 -19.95 -30.57 -44.17
C VAL A 20 -18.55 -30.02 -43.94
N THR A 21 -17.52 -30.87 -44.02
CA THR A 21 -16.12 -30.45 -43.91
C THR A 21 -15.55 -30.02 -45.26
N ALA A 22 -14.53 -29.17 -45.23
CA ALA A 22 -13.81 -28.78 -46.45
C ALA A 22 -13.18 -29.97 -47.19
N SER A 23 -12.82 -31.05 -46.48
CA SER A 23 -12.25 -32.26 -47.09
C SER A 23 -13.30 -33.09 -47.83
N GLU A 24 -14.50 -33.21 -47.27
CA GLU A 24 -15.62 -33.94 -47.89
C GLU A 24 -16.08 -33.24 -49.19
N LEU A 25 -16.21 -31.91 -49.14
CA LEU A 25 -16.54 -31.10 -50.32
C LEU A 25 -15.45 -31.12 -51.39
N ALA A 26 -14.18 -31.06 -50.99
CA ALA A 26 -13.05 -31.14 -51.91
C ALA A 26 -13.04 -32.46 -52.67
N THR A 27 -13.33 -33.56 -51.98
CA THR A 27 -13.42 -34.90 -52.58
C THR A 27 -14.62 -35.01 -53.52
N LEU A 28 -15.78 -34.51 -53.10
CA LEU A 28 -17.03 -34.58 -53.88
C LEU A 28 -16.98 -33.74 -55.16
N LEU A 29 -16.33 -32.57 -55.11
CA LEU A 29 -16.23 -31.65 -56.24
C LEU A 29 -14.93 -31.83 -57.05
N GLN A 30 -14.07 -32.77 -56.68
CA GLN A 30 -12.73 -32.97 -57.26
C GLN A 30 -11.90 -31.66 -57.30
N LEU A 31 -11.93 -30.91 -56.20
CA LEU A 31 -11.23 -29.65 -56.04
C LEU A 31 -10.12 -29.75 -54.98
N ASP A 32 -9.14 -28.87 -55.06
CA ASP A 32 -8.12 -28.75 -54.03
C ASP A 32 -8.74 -28.25 -52.69
N ARG A 33 -8.39 -28.92 -51.59
CA ARG A 33 -8.93 -28.64 -50.25
C ARG A 33 -8.65 -27.22 -49.76
N ALA A 34 -7.48 -26.65 -50.06
CA ALA A 34 -7.13 -25.31 -49.61
C ALA A 34 -8.00 -24.26 -50.30
N ASN A 35 -8.28 -24.48 -51.59
CA ASN A 35 -9.20 -23.65 -52.37
C ASN A 35 -10.64 -23.73 -51.84
N VAL A 36 -11.14 -24.93 -51.55
CA VAL A 36 -12.48 -25.14 -50.98
C VAL A 36 -12.60 -24.50 -49.59
N SER A 37 -11.59 -24.65 -48.74
CA SER A 37 -11.54 -24.02 -47.42
C SER A 37 -11.53 -22.49 -47.49
N SER A 38 -10.79 -21.91 -48.43
CA SER A 38 -10.75 -20.45 -48.64
C SER A 38 -12.11 -19.91 -49.06
N ASP A 39 -12.77 -20.57 -50.02
CA ASP A 39 -14.07 -20.15 -50.52
C ASP A 39 -15.19 -20.38 -49.48
N LEU A 40 -15.13 -21.44 -48.67
CA LEU A 40 -16.03 -21.66 -47.53
C LEU A 40 -15.89 -20.57 -46.46
N ASN A 41 -14.65 -20.15 -46.14
CA ASN A 41 -14.45 -19.04 -45.19
C ASN A 41 -14.93 -17.70 -45.76
N LYS A 42 -14.87 -17.48 -47.07
CA LYS A 42 -15.50 -16.31 -47.71
C LYS A 42 -17.02 -16.37 -47.60
N LEU A 43 -17.64 -17.52 -47.86
CA LEU A 43 -19.09 -17.70 -47.69
C LEU A 43 -19.55 -17.50 -46.25
N VAL A 44 -18.72 -17.84 -45.25
CA VAL A 44 -18.98 -17.50 -43.83
C VAL A 44 -18.84 -16.00 -43.57
N LYS A 45 -17.84 -15.34 -44.17
CA LYS A 45 -17.65 -13.89 -44.06
C LYS A 45 -18.80 -13.10 -44.70
N ASP A 46 -19.34 -13.63 -45.78
CA ASP A 46 -20.48 -13.07 -46.52
C ASP A 46 -21.83 -13.52 -45.91
N THR A 47 -21.84 -14.07 -44.69
CA THR A 47 -23.02 -14.53 -43.92
C THR A 47 -23.93 -15.51 -44.66
N ARG A 48 -23.39 -16.31 -45.59
CA ARG A 48 -24.14 -17.33 -46.34
C ARG A 48 -24.00 -18.74 -45.73
N LEU A 49 -23.02 -18.95 -44.87
CA LEU A 49 -22.76 -20.21 -44.17
C LEU A 49 -22.35 -19.95 -42.71
N LEU A 50 -22.62 -20.91 -41.83
CA LEU A 50 -22.08 -20.94 -40.46
C LEU A 50 -20.94 -21.97 -40.36
N LYS A 51 -20.01 -21.80 -39.40
CA LYS A 51 -18.92 -22.76 -39.15
C LYS A 51 -18.80 -23.16 -37.68
N THR A 52 -18.40 -24.40 -37.39
CA THR A 52 -18.07 -24.85 -36.03
C THR A 52 -16.68 -24.37 -35.58
N ASN A 53 -16.49 -24.24 -34.26
CA ASN A 53 -15.19 -24.00 -33.63
C ASN A 53 -14.45 -25.30 -33.24
N THR A 54 -14.89 -26.44 -33.76
CA THR A 54 -14.32 -27.77 -33.48
C THR A 54 -13.37 -28.23 -34.58
N ARG A 55 -12.52 -29.24 -34.30
CA ARG A 55 -11.70 -29.92 -35.31
C ARG A 55 -12.23 -31.35 -35.50
N PRO A 56 -12.66 -31.75 -36.72
CA PRO A 56 -12.65 -30.98 -37.97
C PRO A 56 -13.75 -29.89 -38.02
N VAL A 57 -13.44 -28.76 -38.70
CA VAL A 57 -14.37 -27.64 -38.90
C VAL A 57 -15.47 -28.05 -39.87
N ARG A 58 -16.73 -27.86 -39.48
CA ARG A 58 -17.93 -28.14 -40.29
C ARG A 58 -18.68 -26.87 -40.66
N PHE A 59 -19.27 -26.84 -41.85
CA PHE A 59 -20.01 -25.71 -42.42
C PHE A 59 -21.49 -26.05 -42.63
N TYR A 60 -22.40 -25.10 -42.34
CA TYR A 60 -23.86 -25.26 -42.43
C TYR A 60 -24.48 -24.16 -43.28
N ILE A 61 -25.60 -24.48 -43.94
CA ILE A 61 -26.46 -23.48 -44.58
C ILE A 61 -27.38 -22.87 -43.54
N GLU A 62 -27.54 -21.56 -43.64
CA GLU A 62 -28.56 -20.81 -42.90
C GLU A 62 -29.95 -21.19 -43.45
N THR A 63 -30.57 -22.23 -42.90
CA THR A 63 -31.94 -22.63 -43.25
C THR A 63 -32.94 -22.00 -42.28
N ASN A 64 -33.79 -21.13 -42.82
CA ASN A 64 -34.97 -20.53 -42.18
C ASN A 64 -36.12 -21.55 -41.98
N THR A 65 -35.86 -22.69 -41.35
CA THR A 65 -36.90 -23.67 -41.01
C THR A 65 -36.82 -24.05 -39.56
N SER A 66 -37.69 -23.37 -38.81
CA SER A 66 -38.32 -23.78 -37.56
C SER A 66 -38.40 -25.29 -37.38
N LEU A 67 -37.48 -25.83 -36.59
CA LEU A 67 -37.75 -26.95 -35.70
C LEU A 67 -37.96 -26.35 -34.31
N GLU A 68 -39.12 -26.64 -33.75
CA GLU A 68 -39.57 -26.26 -32.42
C GLU A 68 -38.53 -26.66 -31.36
N THR A 69 -37.68 -25.72 -31.01
CA THR A 69 -37.06 -25.62 -29.70
C THR A 69 -37.07 -24.14 -29.40
N HIS A 70 -37.76 -23.76 -28.32
CA HIS A 70 -37.85 -22.41 -27.82
C HIS A 70 -36.54 -21.65 -28.08
N SER A 71 -36.64 -20.52 -28.77
CA SER A 71 -35.61 -19.49 -28.74
C SER A 71 -35.14 -19.39 -27.29
N LYS A 72 -33.87 -19.75 -27.02
CA LYS A 72 -33.24 -19.36 -25.76
C LYS A 72 -33.17 -17.84 -25.79
N GLU A 73 -34.25 -17.18 -25.39
CA GLU A 73 -34.18 -15.83 -24.89
C GLU A 73 -33.08 -15.86 -23.84
N VAL A 74 -32.02 -15.08 -24.08
CA VAL A 74 -30.89 -15.01 -23.16
C VAL A 74 -31.44 -14.40 -21.88
N THR A 75 -31.57 -15.22 -20.84
CA THR A 75 -32.14 -14.78 -19.56
C THR A 75 -31.16 -13.86 -18.82
N SER A 76 -31.64 -13.07 -17.87
CA SER A 76 -30.79 -12.28 -16.95
C SER A 76 -29.75 -13.18 -16.27
N LEU A 77 -30.16 -14.38 -15.87
CA LEU A 77 -29.31 -15.40 -15.25
C LEU A 77 -28.32 -16.05 -16.23
N ASP A 78 -28.63 -16.16 -17.54
CA ASP A 78 -27.66 -16.53 -18.59
C ASP A 78 -26.60 -15.45 -18.79
N THR A 79 -27.01 -14.18 -18.86
CA THR A 79 -26.11 -13.03 -19.01
C THR A 79 -25.16 -12.94 -17.82
N PHE A 80 -25.70 -13.05 -16.61
CA PHE A 80 -24.94 -13.06 -15.37
C PHE A 80 -23.92 -14.22 -15.30
N ALA A 81 -24.26 -15.39 -15.87
CA ALA A 81 -23.36 -16.55 -15.91
C ALA A 81 -22.14 -16.36 -16.82
N LEU A 82 -22.30 -15.60 -17.92
CA LEU A 82 -21.20 -15.33 -18.86
C LEU A 82 -20.13 -14.43 -18.25
N GLU A 83 -20.55 -13.51 -17.38
CA GLU A 83 -19.66 -12.58 -16.67
C GLU A 83 -19.08 -13.19 -15.39
N ASN A 84 -19.81 -14.13 -14.76
CA ASN A 84 -19.48 -14.74 -13.47
C ASN A 84 -19.27 -16.26 -13.58
N THR A 85 -18.21 -16.65 -14.26
CA THR A 85 -17.75 -18.04 -14.41
C THR A 85 -17.65 -18.83 -13.11
N SER A 86 -17.23 -18.21 -12.00
CA SER A 86 -17.13 -18.84 -10.68
C SER A 86 -18.49 -19.22 -10.10
N LEU A 87 -19.56 -18.58 -10.58
CA LEU A 87 -20.95 -18.81 -10.14
C LEU A 87 -21.69 -19.80 -11.00
N LYS A 88 -21.05 -20.41 -12.02
CA LYS A 88 -21.72 -21.31 -12.97
C LYS A 88 -22.52 -22.42 -12.29
N ILE A 89 -21.92 -23.13 -11.33
CA ILE A 89 -22.60 -24.21 -10.59
C ILE A 89 -23.77 -23.67 -9.77
N ALA A 90 -23.59 -22.50 -9.13
CA ALA A 90 -24.64 -21.87 -8.34
C ALA A 90 -25.83 -21.46 -9.22
N ILE A 91 -25.55 -20.92 -10.41
CA ILE A 91 -26.53 -20.53 -11.42
C ILE A 91 -27.28 -21.75 -11.97
N GLU A 92 -26.58 -22.83 -12.31
CA GLU A 92 -27.22 -24.06 -12.80
C GLU A 92 -28.18 -24.65 -11.74
N LYS A 93 -27.77 -24.68 -10.47
CA LYS A 93 -28.63 -25.10 -9.36
C LYS A 93 -29.83 -24.17 -9.16
N ALA A 94 -29.63 -22.86 -9.25
CA ALA A 94 -30.69 -21.87 -9.14
C ALA A 94 -31.72 -22.02 -10.28
N LYS A 95 -31.26 -22.22 -11.52
CA LYS A 95 -32.15 -22.50 -12.65
C LYS A 95 -32.92 -23.80 -12.45
N ALA A 96 -32.25 -24.86 -12.03
CA ALA A 96 -32.90 -26.13 -11.73
C ALA A 96 -33.94 -25.99 -10.62
N SER A 97 -33.69 -25.17 -9.60
CA SER A 97 -34.64 -24.95 -8.50
C SER A 97 -35.87 -24.16 -8.93
N ILE A 98 -35.72 -23.17 -9.79
CA ILE A 98 -36.85 -22.41 -10.33
C ILE A 98 -37.68 -23.25 -11.32
N LEU A 99 -37.02 -24.00 -12.21
CA LEU A 99 -37.70 -24.75 -13.28
C LEU A 99 -38.37 -26.04 -12.82
N TYR A 100 -38.08 -26.53 -11.61
CA TYR A 100 -38.57 -27.83 -11.17
C TYR A 100 -40.09 -27.82 -10.93
N PRO A 101 -40.88 -28.67 -11.60
CA PRO A 101 -42.33 -28.66 -11.46
C PRO A 101 -42.81 -29.27 -10.13
N PRO A 102 -44.01 -28.91 -9.63
CA PRO A 102 -44.96 -27.98 -10.24
C PRO A 102 -44.70 -26.49 -9.92
N ASN A 103 -44.00 -26.16 -8.82
CA ASN A 103 -43.93 -24.81 -8.27
C ASN A 103 -42.50 -24.38 -7.84
N GLY A 104 -41.47 -24.98 -8.43
CA GLY A 104 -40.08 -24.82 -8.01
C GLY A 104 -39.69 -25.62 -6.76
N MET A 105 -38.41 -25.55 -6.39
CA MET A 105 -37.84 -26.10 -5.17
C MET A 105 -37.39 -24.98 -4.22
N HIS A 106 -37.81 -25.07 -2.96
CA HIS A 106 -37.28 -24.21 -1.90
C HIS A 106 -35.75 -24.29 -1.88
N THR A 107 -35.11 -23.13 -1.78
CA THR A 107 -33.65 -23.02 -1.97
C THR A 107 -33.00 -22.37 -0.75
N LEU A 108 -31.89 -22.95 -0.29
CA LEU A 108 -31.00 -22.39 0.72
C LEU A 108 -29.74 -21.84 0.06
N LEU A 109 -29.52 -20.53 0.17
CA LEU A 109 -28.31 -19.84 -0.25
C LEU A 109 -27.29 -19.83 0.89
N LEU A 110 -26.13 -20.43 0.66
CA LEU A 110 -24.99 -20.43 1.58
C LEU A 110 -23.89 -19.51 1.07
N GLY A 111 -23.16 -18.91 1.99
CA GLY A 111 -21.95 -18.15 1.67
C GLY A 111 -21.68 -17.09 2.72
N GLU A 112 -20.43 -16.63 2.77
CA GLU A 112 -19.98 -15.62 3.73
C GLU A 112 -20.79 -14.31 3.64
N THR A 113 -20.65 -13.47 4.65
CA THR A 113 -21.25 -12.12 4.63
C THR A 113 -20.72 -11.34 3.43
N GLY A 114 -21.63 -10.67 2.71
CA GLY A 114 -21.24 -9.80 1.60
C GLY A 114 -20.91 -10.49 0.27
N VAL A 115 -21.19 -11.78 0.07
CA VAL A 115 -20.96 -12.45 -1.25
C VAL A 115 -22.05 -12.20 -2.31
N GLY A 116 -23.11 -11.45 -1.96
CA GLY A 116 -24.19 -11.09 -2.90
C GLY A 116 -25.44 -12.00 -2.86
N LYS A 117 -25.73 -12.65 -1.72
CA LYS A 117 -26.90 -13.56 -1.57
C LYS A 117 -28.24 -12.91 -1.94
N SER A 118 -28.50 -11.69 -1.47
CA SER A 118 -29.77 -10.98 -1.71
C SER A 118 -29.93 -10.57 -3.19
N MET A 119 -28.84 -10.16 -3.85
CA MET A 119 -28.82 -9.89 -5.30
C MET A 119 -29.09 -11.18 -6.09
N PHE A 120 -28.44 -12.29 -5.70
CA PHE A 120 -28.63 -13.57 -6.35
C PHE A 120 -30.08 -14.08 -6.22
N ALA A 121 -30.73 -13.86 -5.07
CA ALA A 121 -32.15 -14.17 -4.88
C ALA A 121 -33.07 -13.31 -5.77
N SER A 122 -32.74 -12.03 -5.98
CA SER A 122 -33.47 -11.17 -6.93
C SER A 122 -33.36 -11.69 -8.36
N LEU A 123 -32.16 -12.09 -8.79
CA LEU A 123 -31.94 -12.69 -10.11
C LEU A 123 -32.74 -13.98 -10.28
N MET A 124 -32.86 -14.80 -9.24
CA MET A 124 -33.71 -16.00 -9.27
C MET A 124 -35.19 -15.67 -9.50
N HIS A 125 -35.69 -14.59 -8.91
CA HIS A 125 -37.06 -14.10 -9.13
C HIS A 125 -37.26 -13.56 -10.55
N GLU A 126 -36.34 -12.73 -11.04
CA GLU A 126 -36.34 -12.21 -12.41
C GLU A 126 -36.36 -13.35 -13.43
N TYR A 127 -35.49 -14.34 -13.24
CA TYR A 127 -35.45 -15.54 -14.08
C TYR A 127 -36.75 -16.35 -14.03
N ALA A 128 -37.39 -16.48 -12.86
CA ALA A 128 -38.67 -17.16 -12.73
C ALA A 128 -39.79 -16.47 -13.53
N ILE A 129 -39.74 -15.14 -13.64
CA ILE A 129 -40.65 -14.36 -14.48
C ILE A 129 -40.30 -14.54 -15.97
N GLU A 130 -39.02 -14.46 -16.33
CA GLU A 130 -38.54 -14.60 -17.71
C GLU A 130 -38.88 -15.96 -18.32
N VAL A 131 -38.76 -17.04 -17.55
CA VAL A 131 -39.09 -18.40 -17.99
C VAL A 131 -40.55 -18.79 -17.77
N GLU A 132 -41.40 -17.80 -17.51
CA GLU A 132 -42.87 -17.93 -17.33
C GLU A 132 -43.29 -18.94 -16.23
N GLN A 133 -42.42 -19.23 -15.26
CA GLN A 133 -42.76 -20.04 -14.08
C GLN A 133 -43.57 -19.23 -13.05
N LEU A 134 -43.36 -17.91 -13.03
CA LEU A 134 -44.14 -16.97 -12.21
C LEU A 134 -44.77 -15.89 -13.11
N PRO A 135 -45.94 -15.36 -12.73
CA PRO A 135 -46.55 -14.26 -13.46
C PRO A 135 -45.66 -13.00 -13.40
N LYS A 136 -45.76 -12.12 -14.40
CA LYS A 136 -44.97 -10.86 -14.48
C LYS A 136 -45.10 -9.96 -13.26
N ASN A 137 -46.24 -10.05 -12.54
CA ASN A 137 -46.52 -9.26 -11.34
C ASN A 137 -46.33 -10.08 -10.05
N ALA A 138 -45.65 -11.24 -10.11
CA ALA A 138 -45.41 -12.09 -8.95
C ALA A 138 -44.64 -11.31 -7.86
N PRO A 139 -45.14 -11.28 -6.62
CA PRO A 139 -44.48 -10.55 -5.54
C PRO A 139 -43.12 -11.17 -5.19
N PHE A 140 -42.10 -10.32 -5.04
CA PHE A 140 -40.81 -10.68 -4.43
C PHE A 140 -40.69 -9.96 -3.09
N ILE A 141 -40.90 -10.71 -2.00
CA ILE A 141 -40.90 -10.15 -0.65
C ILE A 141 -39.58 -10.50 0.03
N VAL A 142 -38.78 -9.48 0.31
CA VAL A 142 -37.51 -9.59 1.04
C VAL A 142 -37.73 -9.33 2.53
N PHE A 143 -37.22 -10.20 3.38
CA PHE A 143 -37.26 -10.03 4.82
C PHE A 143 -35.95 -10.49 5.46
N ASN A 144 -35.29 -9.59 6.19
CA ASN A 144 -34.10 -9.92 6.96
C ASN A 144 -34.50 -10.33 8.38
N CYS A 145 -34.26 -11.59 8.73
CA CYS A 145 -34.58 -12.11 10.06
C CYS A 145 -33.76 -11.45 11.18
N ALA A 146 -32.60 -10.86 10.85
CA ALA A 146 -31.75 -10.17 11.82
C ALA A 146 -32.40 -8.89 12.37
N ASP A 147 -33.23 -8.20 11.58
CA ASP A 147 -33.87 -6.92 11.97
C ASP A 147 -34.77 -7.06 13.21
N TYR A 148 -35.32 -8.27 13.43
CA TYR A 148 -36.25 -8.57 14.52
C TYR A 148 -35.79 -9.72 15.42
N ALA A 149 -34.51 -10.11 15.33
CA ALA A 149 -33.97 -11.27 16.07
C ALA A 149 -34.13 -11.15 17.60
N ASN A 150 -34.05 -9.92 18.14
CA ASN A 150 -34.23 -9.65 19.57
C ASN A 150 -35.69 -9.70 20.04
N ASN A 151 -36.65 -9.83 19.12
CA ASN A 151 -38.07 -9.88 19.42
C ASN A 151 -38.76 -11.00 18.62
N PRO A 152 -38.59 -12.27 19.03
CA PRO A 152 -39.09 -13.45 18.30
C PRO A 152 -40.59 -13.36 17.96
N GLN A 153 -41.41 -12.84 18.88
CA GLN A 153 -42.86 -12.71 18.63
C GLN A 153 -43.18 -11.74 17.50
N LEU A 154 -42.44 -10.62 17.40
CA LEU A 154 -42.65 -9.66 16.33
C LEU A 154 -42.15 -10.19 14.99
N LEU A 155 -41.02 -10.90 14.98
CA LEU A 155 -40.51 -11.59 13.79
C LEU A 155 -41.54 -12.58 13.25
N LEU A 156 -42.04 -13.48 14.09
CA LEU A 156 -43.09 -14.44 13.73
C LEU A 156 -44.38 -13.74 13.29
N GLY A 157 -44.73 -12.63 13.94
CA GLY A 157 -45.91 -11.83 13.62
C GLY A 157 -45.80 -11.16 12.25
N GLN A 158 -44.62 -10.68 11.87
CA GLN A 158 -44.38 -10.16 10.51
C GLN A 158 -44.45 -11.28 9.48
N LEU A 159 -43.82 -12.43 9.73
CA LEU A 159 -43.75 -13.53 8.77
C LEU A 159 -45.11 -14.20 8.53
N PHE A 160 -45.81 -14.57 9.60
CA PHE A 160 -47.07 -15.34 9.54
C PHE A 160 -48.33 -14.50 9.73
N GLY A 161 -48.21 -13.28 10.26
CA GLY A 161 -49.34 -12.41 10.59
C GLY A 161 -49.77 -12.51 12.04
N ILE A 162 -50.56 -11.53 12.49
CA ILE A 162 -51.02 -11.39 13.87
C ILE A 162 -52.54 -11.32 13.85
N LYS A 163 -53.21 -12.09 14.71
CA LYS A 163 -54.65 -11.97 14.94
C LYS A 163 -54.92 -11.04 16.11
N LYS A 164 -56.01 -10.26 16.04
CA LYS A 164 -56.45 -9.41 17.15
C LYS A 164 -56.58 -10.27 18.43
N GLY A 165 -55.91 -9.86 19.50
CA GLY A 165 -55.89 -10.58 20.78
C GLY A 165 -54.75 -11.58 20.95
N ALA A 166 -53.81 -11.69 20.00
CA ALA A 166 -52.60 -12.52 20.16
C ALA A 166 -51.70 -12.07 21.33
N TYR A 167 -51.66 -10.76 21.58
CA TYR A 167 -51.03 -10.11 22.74
C TYR A 167 -51.75 -8.79 23.05
N THR A 168 -51.45 -8.19 24.21
CA THR A 168 -52.04 -6.90 24.63
C THR A 168 -51.71 -5.79 23.64
N GLY A 169 -52.74 -5.22 23.00
CA GLY A 169 -52.59 -4.18 21.96
C GLY A 169 -52.43 -4.71 20.53
N ALA A 170 -52.48 -6.03 20.31
CA ALA A 170 -52.39 -6.61 18.98
C ALA A 170 -53.58 -6.25 18.07
N SER A 171 -53.30 -5.68 16.91
CA SER A 171 -54.25 -5.50 15.80
C SER A 171 -54.12 -6.63 14.77
N ASP A 172 -55.18 -6.89 14.02
CA ASP A 172 -55.14 -7.89 12.95
C ASP A 172 -54.22 -7.42 11.81
N GLN A 173 -53.22 -8.22 11.45
CA GLN A 173 -52.20 -7.90 10.46
C GLN A 173 -51.88 -9.11 9.58
N LYS A 174 -51.82 -8.88 8.26
CA LYS A 174 -51.39 -9.89 7.27
C LYS A 174 -49.87 -10.13 7.35
N GLY A 175 -49.48 -11.41 7.36
CA GLY A 175 -48.09 -11.83 7.31
C GLY A 175 -47.45 -11.72 5.93
N LEU A 176 -46.13 -11.81 5.87
CA LEU A 176 -45.35 -11.78 4.63
C LEU A 176 -45.65 -13.00 3.73
N ILE A 177 -45.88 -14.18 4.32
CA ILE A 177 -46.31 -15.38 3.57
C ILE A 177 -47.63 -15.13 2.83
N GLU A 178 -48.58 -14.43 3.46
CA GLU A 178 -49.86 -14.06 2.81
C GLU A 178 -49.65 -13.05 1.68
N LYS A 179 -48.77 -12.07 1.90
CA LYS A 179 -48.48 -11.01 0.93
C LYS A 179 -47.71 -11.51 -0.30
N ALA A 180 -46.97 -12.61 -0.16
CA ALA A 180 -46.15 -13.20 -1.21
C ALA A 180 -46.83 -14.34 -1.98
N HIS A 181 -48.15 -14.49 -1.82
CA HIS A 181 -48.93 -15.49 -2.55
C HIS A 181 -48.66 -15.43 -4.06
N GLU A 182 -48.43 -16.59 -4.69
CA GLU A 182 -48.05 -16.75 -6.10
C GLU A 182 -46.74 -16.03 -6.47
N GLY A 183 -45.83 -15.88 -5.50
CA GLY A 183 -44.52 -15.29 -5.69
C GLY A 183 -43.44 -15.94 -4.84
N ILE A 184 -42.42 -15.14 -4.50
CA ILE A 184 -41.23 -15.58 -3.79
C ILE A 184 -41.08 -14.80 -2.48
N VAL A 185 -40.77 -15.52 -1.40
CA VAL A 185 -40.27 -14.91 -0.15
C VAL A 185 -38.80 -15.21 -0.01
N PHE A 186 -38.00 -14.15 0.09
CA PHE A 186 -36.59 -14.24 0.42
C PHE A 186 -36.37 -13.92 1.90
N LEU A 187 -35.88 -14.91 2.65
CA LEU A 187 -35.55 -14.80 4.07
C LEU A 187 -34.03 -14.73 4.24
N ASP A 188 -33.51 -13.54 4.49
CA ASP A 188 -32.10 -13.33 4.78
C ASP A 188 -31.76 -13.64 6.25
N GLU A 189 -30.53 -14.07 6.51
CA GLU A 189 -30.06 -14.47 7.84
C GLU A 189 -31.01 -15.45 8.57
N VAL A 190 -31.49 -16.49 7.87
CA VAL A 190 -32.53 -17.42 8.36
C VAL A 190 -32.15 -18.17 9.64
N HIS A 191 -30.86 -18.27 9.98
CA HIS A 191 -30.40 -18.82 11.26
C HIS A 191 -30.85 -17.98 12.47
N ARG A 192 -31.28 -16.73 12.27
CA ARG A 192 -31.89 -15.87 13.29
C ARG A 192 -33.36 -16.18 13.55
N LEU A 193 -33.99 -17.00 12.71
CA LEU A 193 -35.35 -17.45 12.93
C LEU A 193 -35.37 -18.43 14.13
N PRO A 194 -36.19 -18.17 15.16
CA PRO A 194 -36.26 -19.05 16.32
C PRO A 194 -36.78 -20.45 15.93
N PRO A 195 -36.47 -21.50 16.72
CA PRO A 195 -36.89 -22.88 16.43
C PRO A 195 -38.39 -23.02 16.15
N GLU A 196 -39.24 -22.30 16.88
CA GLU A 196 -40.69 -22.29 16.70
C GLU A 196 -41.07 -21.75 15.32
N GLY A 197 -40.38 -20.73 14.83
CA GLY A 197 -40.57 -20.19 13.49
C GLY A 197 -40.12 -21.14 12.39
N GLN A 198 -39.03 -21.86 12.61
CA GLN A 198 -38.55 -22.90 11.69
C GLN A 198 -39.57 -24.05 11.59
N GLU A 199 -40.19 -24.47 12.70
CA GLU A 199 -41.26 -25.48 12.72
C GLU A 199 -42.56 -25.00 12.05
N MET A 200 -42.91 -23.71 12.20
CA MET A 200 -44.04 -23.12 11.48
C MET A 200 -43.79 -23.07 9.96
N LEU A 201 -42.58 -22.66 9.52
CA LEU A 201 -42.20 -22.71 8.11
C LEU A 201 -42.17 -24.13 7.58
N PHE A 202 -41.68 -25.09 8.37
CA PHE A 202 -41.71 -26.50 8.05
C PHE A 202 -43.15 -26.98 7.78
N THR A 203 -44.09 -26.67 8.67
CA THR A 203 -45.51 -27.03 8.49
C THR A 203 -46.08 -26.43 7.21
N PHE A 204 -45.70 -25.18 6.90
CA PHE A 204 -46.09 -24.51 5.67
C PHE A 204 -45.50 -25.17 4.42
N ILE A 205 -44.21 -25.52 4.41
CA ILE A 205 -43.54 -26.18 3.30
C ILE A 205 -44.18 -27.54 2.97
N ASP A 206 -44.46 -28.35 4.00
CA ASP A 206 -44.99 -29.71 3.80
C ASP A 206 -46.47 -29.73 3.40
N ARG A 207 -47.28 -28.83 3.97
CA ARG A 207 -48.76 -28.89 3.85
C ARG A 207 -49.37 -27.74 3.04
N GLY A 208 -48.61 -26.70 2.74
CA GLY A 208 -49.12 -25.45 2.14
C GLY A 208 -50.05 -24.66 3.06
N VAL A 209 -50.04 -24.95 4.38
CA VAL A 209 -50.91 -24.30 5.36
C VAL A 209 -50.13 -23.64 6.49
N TYR A 210 -50.62 -22.50 6.97
CA TYR A 210 -50.07 -21.80 8.13
C TYR A 210 -51.17 -21.14 8.97
N ARG A 211 -50.83 -20.65 10.16
CA ARG A 211 -51.73 -19.93 11.06
C ARG A 211 -51.09 -18.62 11.48
N ARG A 212 -51.89 -17.56 11.64
CA ARG A 212 -51.43 -16.30 12.25
C ARG A 212 -51.14 -16.53 13.74
N LEU A 213 -50.29 -15.70 14.33
CA LEU A 213 -50.10 -15.71 15.78
C LEU A 213 -51.43 -15.41 16.49
N GLY A 214 -51.76 -16.24 17.49
CA GLY A 214 -53.03 -16.17 18.22
C GLY A 214 -54.24 -16.78 17.48
N GLU A 215 -54.05 -17.42 16.33
CA GLU A 215 -55.11 -18.11 15.57
C GLU A 215 -55.03 -19.63 15.79
N THR A 216 -56.05 -20.23 16.42
CA THR A 216 -56.07 -21.66 16.79
C THR A 216 -56.81 -22.55 15.80
N GLU A 217 -57.95 -22.11 15.27
CA GLU A 217 -58.84 -22.96 14.47
C GLU A 217 -58.74 -22.74 12.96
N ASN A 218 -58.35 -21.55 12.51
CA ASN A 218 -58.34 -21.22 11.09
C ASN A 218 -56.97 -21.51 10.47
N GLU A 219 -56.91 -22.50 9.59
CA GLU A 219 -55.76 -22.72 8.71
C GLU A 219 -55.89 -21.86 7.45
N ARG A 220 -54.79 -21.19 7.09
CA ARG A 220 -54.69 -20.37 5.88
C ARG A 220 -53.80 -21.07 4.87
N ARG A 221 -54.07 -20.86 3.59
CA ARG A 221 -53.27 -21.40 2.48
C ARG A 221 -52.58 -20.28 1.73
N ALA A 222 -51.35 -20.55 1.29
CA ALA A 222 -50.64 -19.73 0.33
C ALA A 222 -49.68 -20.62 -0.47
N GLN A 223 -49.50 -20.32 -1.75
CA GLN A 223 -48.47 -20.91 -2.59
C GLN A 223 -47.33 -19.91 -2.72
N VAL A 224 -46.17 -20.22 -2.16
CA VAL A 224 -45.02 -19.31 -2.10
C VAL A 224 -43.75 -20.14 -2.29
N LEU A 225 -42.86 -19.70 -3.18
CA LEU A 225 -41.53 -20.27 -3.26
C LEU A 225 -40.60 -19.57 -2.26
N ILE A 226 -40.10 -20.33 -1.29
CA ILE A 226 -39.20 -19.82 -0.26
C ILE A 226 -37.73 -19.94 -0.73
N ILE A 227 -37.03 -18.81 -0.71
CA ILE A 227 -35.57 -18.73 -0.82
C ILE A 227 -35.05 -18.27 0.55
N THR A 228 -34.12 -18.99 1.15
CA THR A 228 -33.49 -18.62 2.42
C THR A 228 -32.02 -18.34 2.19
N ALA A 229 -31.41 -17.49 3.02
CA ALA A 229 -29.98 -17.24 3.03
C ALA A 229 -29.42 -17.33 4.45
N THR A 230 -28.20 -17.84 4.57
CA THR A 230 -27.46 -17.83 5.83
C THR A 230 -25.96 -17.62 5.61
N THR A 231 -25.34 -16.93 6.57
CA THR A 231 -23.88 -16.78 6.72
C THR A 231 -23.28 -17.88 7.58
N GLU A 232 -24.09 -18.53 8.41
CA GLU A 232 -23.70 -19.62 9.30
C GLU A 232 -23.81 -20.99 8.63
N GLU A 233 -23.00 -21.94 9.10
CA GLU A 233 -23.08 -23.34 8.69
C GLU A 233 -24.47 -23.93 8.96
N PRO A 234 -25.17 -24.54 7.99
CA PRO A 234 -26.55 -24.97 8.17
C PRO A 234 -26.77 -26.02 9.28
N ASN A 235 -25.72 -26.72 9.72
CA ASN A 235 -25.83 -27.73 10.78
C ASN A 235 -25.73 -27.16 12.21
N SER A 236 -25.42 -25.87 12.39
CA SER A 236 -25.24 -25.27 13.72
C SER A 236 -26.55 -24.73 14.31
N PHE A 237 -27.30 -23.93 13.55
CA PHE A 237 -28.49 -23.20 14.05
C PHE A 237 -29.83 -23.63 13.42
N LEU A 238 -29.79 -24.26 12.25
CA LEU A 238 -31.02 -24.71 11.58
C LEU A 238 -31.38 -26.12 12.05
N LEU A 239 -32.66 -26.32 12.38
CA LEU A 239 -33.16 -27.62 12.77
C LEU A 239 -32.96 -28.61 11.62
N LYS A 240 -32.52 -29.85 11.97
CA LYS A 240 -32.41 -30.94 10.98
C LYS A 240 -33.74 -31.23 10.28
N THR A 241 -34.86 -30.94 10.94
CA THR A 241 -36.20 -31.04 10.36
C THR A 241 -36.38 -30.02 9.24
N PHE A 242 -35.93 -28.79 9.43
CA PHE A 242 -36.02 -27.69 8.47
C PHE A 242 -35.10 -27.90 7.26
N THR A 243 -33.81 -28.17 7.50
CA THR A 243 -32.81 -28.30 6.40
C THR A 243 -33.10 -29.48 5.46
N ARG A 244 -33.67 -30.58 5.95
CA ARG A 244 -34.06 -31.74 5.11
C ARG A 244 -35.15 -31.42 4.08
N ARG A 245 -35.96 -30.38 4.29
CA ARG A 245 -37.13 -30.01 3.45
C ARG A 245 -36.81 -28.89 2.47
N ILE A 246 -35.59 -28.35 2.54
CA ILE A 246 -35.02 -27.41 1.58
C ILE A 246 -33.87 -28.15 0.88
N PRO A 247 -34.18 -29.09 -0.04
CA PRO A 247 -33.17 -29.98 -0.62
C PRO A 247 -32.19 -29.26 -1.55
N MET A 248 -32.58 -28.10 -2.09
CA MET A 248 -31.71 -27.32 -2.96
C MET A 248 -30.82 -26.40 -2.13
N THR A 249 -29.52 -26.66 -2.15
CA THR A 249 -28.50 -25.82 -1.52
C THR A 249 -27.54 -25.25 -2.55
N VAL A 250 -27.47 -23.92 -2.60
CA VAL A 250 -26.63 -23.13 -3.51
C VAL A 250 -25.57 -22.39 -2.70
N THR A 251 -24.31 -22.74 -2.90
CA THR A 251 -23.20 -22.07 -2.23
C THR A 251 -22.60 -21.01 -3.14
N LEU A 252 -22.53 -19.77 -2.67
CA LEU A 252 -21.86 -18.67 -3.34
C LEU A 252 -20.42 -18.55 -2.82
N PRO A 253 -19.40 -18.64 -3.69
CA PRO A 253 -18.01 -18.53 -3.28
C PRO A 253 -17.67 -17.11 -2.80
N PRO A 254 -16.76 -16.99 -1.81
CA PRO A 254 -16.22 -15.72 -1.38
C PRO A 254 -15.46 -15.02 -2.52
N LEU A 255 -15.31 -13.69 -2.43
CA LEU A 255 -14.67 -12.87 -3.46
C LEU A 255 -13.23 -13.32 -3.73
N ARG A 256 -12.53 -13.85 -2.73
CA ARG A 256 -11.16 -14.39 -2.86
C ARG A 256 -11.05 -15.64 -3.75
N GLU A 257 -12.16 -16.37 -3.93
CA GLU A 257 -12.23 -17.54 -4.82
C GLU A 257 -12.77 -17.17 -6.22
N ARG A 258 -13.18 -15.91 -6.41
CA ARG A 258 -13.58 -15.39 -7.73
C ARG A 258 -12.37 -14.93 -8.51
N THR A 259 -12.49 -14.99 -9.83
CA THR A 259 -11.43 -14.57 -10.75
C THR A 259 -11.20 -13.06 -10.68
N HIS A 260 -9.97 -12.62 -10.97
CA HIS A 260 -9.67 -11.19 -11.07
C HIS A 260 -10.53 -10.48 -12.14
N LYS A 261 -10.90 -11.19 -13.20
CA LYS A 261 -11.81 -10.68 -14.24
C LYS A 261 -13.19 -10.35 -13.67
N GLU A 262 -13.76 -11.23 -12.85
CA GLU A 262 -15.05 -11.01 -12.19
C GLU A 262 -14.97 -9.85 -11.19
N ARG A 263 -13.90 -9.80 -10.41
CA ARG A 263 -13.66 -8.68 -9.49
C ARG A 263 -13.53 -7.35 -10.22
N PHE A 264 -12.84 -7.33 -11.34
CA PHE A 264 -12.73 -6.17 -12.21
C PHE A 264 -14.10 -5.74 -12.77
N ALA A 265 -14.93 -6.68 -13.23
CA ALA A 265 -16.30 -6.39 -13.67
C ALA A 265 -17.17 -5.78 -12.54
N LEU A 266 -17.06 -6.31 -11.32
CA LEU A 266 -17.74 -5.73 -10.15
C LEU A 266 -17.28 -4.30 -9.87
N LEU A 267 -15.98 -4.02 -9.99
CA LEU A 267 -15.45 -2.66 -9.83
C LEU A 267 -16.02 -1.72 -10.89
N GLN A 268 -16.08 -2.14 -12.15
CA GLN A 268 -16.68 -1.34 -13.21
C GLN A 268 -18.13 -0.98 -12.90
N LEU A 269 -18.91 -1.95 -12.43
CA LEU A 269 -20.30 -1.73 -12.00
C LEU A 269 -20.37 -0.73 -10.84
N PHE A 270 -19.53 -0.86 -9.81
CA PHE A 270 -19.57 0.00 -8.64
C PHE A 270 -19.15 1.44 -8.94
N PHE A 271 -18.09 1.64 -9.73
CA PHE A 271 -17.70 2.99 -10.14
C PHE A 271 -18.75 3.63 -11.05
N THR A 272 -19.38 2.86 -11.96
CA THR A 272 -20.50 3.36 -12.78
C THR A 272 -21.68 3.79 -11.90
N ASN A 273 -22.05 2.97 -10.91
CA ASN A 273 -23.13 3.31 -9.98
C ASN A 273 -22.82 4.57 -9.15
N GLU A 274 -21.57 4.76 -8.72
CA GLU A 274 -21.18 5.98 -8.02
C GLU A 274 -21.14 7.20 -8.95
N ALA A 275 -20.74 7.05 -10.21
CA ALA A 275 -20.79 8.13 -11.20
C ALA A 275 -22.24 8.60 -11.43
N ILE A 276 -23.17 7.65 -11.59
CA ILE A 276 -24.62 7.91 -11.69
C ILE A 276 -25.13 8.60 -10.42
N ARG A 277 -24.76 8.10 -9.24
CA ARG A 277 -25.18 8.63 -7.95
C ARG A 277 -24.70 10.06 -7.71
N LEU A 278 -23.44 10.35 -8.04
CA LEU A 278 -22.84 11.67 -7.92
C LEU A 278 -23.25 12.61 -9.07
N ARG A 279 -23.81 12.06 -10.15
CA ARG A 279 -24.08 12.76 -11.43
C ARG A 279 -22.84 13.47 -11.96
N LYS A 280 -21.71 12.78 -11.85
CA LYS A 280 -20.38 13.27 -12.24
C LYS A 280 -19.57 12.15 -12.85
N GLU A 281 -18.72 12.52 -13.79
CA GLU A 281 -17.70 11.63 -14.33
C GLU A 281 -16.67 11.31 -13.25
N ILE A 282 -16.33 10.02 -13.12
CA ILE A 282 -15.31 9.55 -12.18
C ILE A 282 -14.15 8.99 -12.99
N HIS A 283 -12.95 9.51 -12.73
CA HIS A 283 -11.71 9.01 -13.31
C HIS A 283 -11.00 8.15 -12.26
N VAL A 284 -10.54 6.96 -12.63
CA VAL A 284 -9.82 6.05 -11.72
C VAL A 284 -8.47 5.71 -12.34
N SER A 285 -7.40 5.96 -11.60
CA SER A 285 -6.05 5.69 -12.11
C SER A 285 -5.79 4.17 -12.26
N PRO A 286 -4.87 3.76 -13.16
CA PRO A 286 -4.52 2.34 -13.31
C PRO A 286 -4.04 1.70 -12.02
N ASN A 287 -3.28 2.44 -11.21
CA ASN A 287 -2.79 1.96 -9.92
C ASN A 287 -3.92 1.85 -8.89
N ALA A 288 -4.87 2.79 -8.86
CA ALA A 288 -6.04 2.64 -8.01
C ALA A 288 -6.83 1.38 -8.40
N MET A 289 -7.05 1.16 -9.69
CA MET A 289 -7.74 -0.03 -10.20
C MET A 289 -7.00 -1.33 -9.83
N ARG A 290 -5.68 -1.38 -10.00
CA ARG A 290 -4.84 -2.51 -9.56
C ARG A 290 -4.99 -2.76 -8.06
N ALA A 291 -4.88 -1.72 -7.24
CA ALA A 291 -5.04 -1.82 -5.80
C ALA A 291 -6.38 -2.51 -5.47
N PHE A 292 -7.49 -2.06 -6.07
CA PHE A 292 -8.81 -2.64 -5.90
C PHE A 292 -8.96 -4.09 -6.38
N VAL A 293 -8.27 -4.51 -7.43
CA VAL A 293 -8.33 -5.89 -7.95
C VAL A 293 -7.55 -6.88 -7.09
N PHE A 294 -6.41 -6.45 -6.52
CA PHE A 294 -5.46 -7.35 -5.86
C PHE A 294 -5.48 -7.32 -4.33
N TYR A 295 -6.04 -6.30 -3.69
CA TYR A 295 -6.05 -6.23 -2.22
C TYR A 295 -6.89 -7.34 -1.58
N ASN A 296 -6.57 -7.69 -0.33
CA ASN A 296 -7.37 -8.65 0.43
C ASN A 296 -8.68 -8.00 0.90
N CYS A 297 -9.81 -8.57 0.48
CA CYS A 297 -11.14 -8.06 0.76
C CYS A 297 -11.95 -9.08 1.58
N PRO A 298 -11.71 -9.17 2.90
CA PRO A 298 -12.25 -10.25 3.75
C PRO A 298 -13.79 -10.21 3.84
N ASN A 299 -14.41 -9.04 3.80
CA ASN A 299 -15.87 -8.90 3.85
C ASN A 299 -16.51 -8.88 2.44
N ASN A 300 -15.84 -9.52 1.48
CA ASN A 300 -16.35 -9.82 0.14
C ASN A 300 -16.86 -8.58 -0.64
N ILE A 301 -17.88 -8.76 -1.48
CA ILE A 301 -18.40 -7.74 -2.40
C ILE A 301 -18.98 -6.55 -1.64
N GLY A 302 -19.56 -6.79 -0.45
CA GLY A 302 -20.09 -5.73 0.41
C GLY A 302 -19.03 -4.72 0.80
N GLN A 303 -17.85 -5.20 1.24
CA GLN A 303 -16.72 -4.32 1.49
C GLN A 303 -16.15 -3.71 0.21
N LEU A 304 -16.03 -4.47 -0.88
CA LEU A 304 -15.54 -3.94 -2.16
C LEU A 304 -16.36 -2.71 -2.61
N LYS A 305 -17.69 -2.78 -2.49
CA LYS A 305 -18.60 -1.66 -2.80
C LYS A 305 -18.38 -0.47 -1.87
N THR A 306 -18.30 -0.71 -0.56
CA THR A 306 -18.05 0.34 0.45
C THR A 306 -16.69 1.01 0.23
N ASP A 307 -15.67 0.23 -0.12
CA ASP A 307 -14.32 0.69 -0.38
C ASP A 307 -14.27 1.61 -1.61
N VAL A 308 -14.98 1.26 -2.69
CA VAL A 308 -15.18 2.13 -3.86
C VAL A 308 -15.90 3.43 -3.46
N GLN A 309 -16.94 3.33 -2.63
CA GLN A 309 -17.68 4.50 -2.13
C GLN A 309 -16.80 5.47 -1.33
N ILE A 310 -15.96 4.94 -0.43
CA ILE A 310 -15.04 5.74 0.38
C ILE A 310 -14.04 6.48 -0.52
N ALA A 311 -13.47 5.77 -1.51
CA ALA A 311 -12.54 6.37 -2.45
C ALA A 311 -13.20 7.48 -3.29
N CYS A 312 -14.42 7.24 -3.80
CA CYS A 312 -15.18 8.24 -4.54
C CYS A 312 -15.59 9.43 -3.66
N ALA A 313 -15.98 9.20 -2.40
CA ALA A 313 -16.35 10.26 -1.47
C ALA A 313 -15.17 11.20 -1.18
N LYS A 314 -13.96 10.66 -0.99
CA LYS A 314 -12.75 11.46 -0.83
C LYS A 314 -12.43 12.26 -2.09
N ALA A 315 -12.41 11.61 -3.26
CA ALA A 315 -12.17 12.28 -4.54
C ALA A 315 -13.20 13.39 -4.82
N TYR A 316 -14.48 13.14 -4.49
CA TYR A 316 -15.54 14.12 -4.62
C TYR A 316 -15.38 15.29 -3.65
N SER A 317 -14.96 15.04 -2.41
CA SER A 317 -14.64 16.09 -1.44
C SER A 317 -13.51 17.00 -1.94
N ASP A 318 -12.45 16.43 -2.51
CA ASP A 318 -11.34 17.21 -3.08
C ASP A 318 -11.77 18.01 -4.30
N PHE A 319 -12.65 17.45 -5.14
CA PHE A 319 -13.28 18.16 -6.25
C PHE A 319 -14.13 19.35 -5.78
N VAL A 320 -15.02 19.14 -4.81
CA VAL A 320 -15.92 20.21 -4.29
C VAL A 320 -15.13 21.29 -3.56
N THR A 321 -14.04 20.94 -2.88
CA THR A 321 -13.15 21.91 -2.20
C THR A 321 -12.16 22.59 -3.15
N LYS A 322 -12.27 22.36 -4.48
CA LYS A 322 -11.41 22.92 -5.54
C LYS A 322 -9.93 22.56 -5.40
N LYS A 323 -9.63 21.43 -4.77
CA LYS A 323 -8.28 20.84 -4.78
C LYS A 323 -8.00 20.09 -6.08
N ARG A 324 -9.05 19.68 -6.80
CA ARG A 324 -8.98 18.96 -8.09
C ARG A 324 -10.06 19.46 -9.04
N ASP A 325 -9.76 19.44 -10.35
CA ASP A 325 -10.68 19.88 -11.40
C ASP A 325 -11.73 18.82 -11.79
N SER A 326 -11.54 17.56 -11.38
CA SER A 326 -12.47 16.46 -11.62
C SER A 326 -12.48 15.47 -10.46
N VAL A 327 -13.49 14.58 -10.43
CA VAL A 327 -13.56 13.49 -9.45
C VAL A 327 -12.57 12.41 -9.87
N TYR A 328 -11.32 12.58 -9.43
CA TYR A 328 -10.21 11.69 -9.78
C TYR A 328 -9.82 10.83 -8.57
N VAL A 329 -9.91 9.52 -8.71
CA VAL A 329 -9.52 8.52 -7.72
C VAL A 329 -8.11 8.03 -8.03
N SER A 330 -7.16 8.42 -7.19
CA SER A 330 -5.76 8.00 -7.25
C SER A 330 -5.46 6.92 -6.22
N SER A 331 -4.39 6.14 -6.44
CA SER A 331 -3.88 5.18 -5.45
C SER A 331 -3.40 5.86 -4.17
N THR A 332 -3.05 7.15 -4.22
CA THR A 332 -2.68 7.95 -3.04
C THR A 332 -3.87 8.18 -2.12
N ASP A 333 -5.08 8.24 -2.69
CA ASP A 333 -6.32 8.51 -1.95
C ASP A 333 -6.79 7.32 -1.14
N LEU A 334 -6.38 6.11 -1.52
CA LEU A 334 -6.86 4.85 -0.94
C LEU A 334 -6.30 4.63 0.48
N PRO A 335 -7.06 3.98 1.39
CA PRO A 335 -6.54 3.47 2.65
C PRO A 335 -5.39 2.46 2.47
N TRP A 336 -4.52 2.35 3.48
CA TRP A 336 -3.30 1.52 3.42
C TRP A 336 -3.59 0.05 3.06
N TYR A 337 -4.66 -0.54 3.61
CA TYR A 337 -5.02 -1.95 3.37
C TYR A 337 -5.41 -2.22 1.92
N MET A 338 -5.85 -1.21 1.16
CA MET A 338 -6.08 -1.34 -0.28
C MET A 338 -4.78 -1.20 -1.06
N LYS A 339 -3.89 -0.30 -0.63
CA LYS A 339 -2.57 -0.09 -1.26
C LYS A 339 -1.71 -1.36 -1.23
N GLU A 340 -1.94 -2.26 -0.27
CA GLU A 340 -1.33 -3.60 -0.25
C GLU A 340 -1.49 -4.36 -1.57
N GLY A 341 -2.61 -4.17 -2.27
CA GLY A 341 -2.86 -4.78 -3.57
C GLY A 341 -1.81 -4.44 -4.64
N LEU A 342 -1.19 -3.26 -4.56
CA LEU A 342 -0.11 -2.84 -5.47
C LEU A 342 1.17 -3.67 -5.29
N PHE A 343 1.44 -4.14 -4.08
CA PHE A 343 2.61 -4.98 -3.80
C PHE A 343 2.36 -6.44 -4.19
N ILE A 344 1.11 -6.90 -4.07
CA ILE A 344 0.69 -8.26 -4.43
C ILE A 344 0.75 -8.45 -5.96
N GLU A 345 0.25 -7.49 -6.76
CA GLU A 345 0.33 -7.54 -8.22
C GLU A 345 1.78 -7.74 -8.71
N ARG A 346 2.74 -7.00 -8.14
CA ARG A 346 4.15 -7.05 -8.54
C ARG A 346 4.81 -8.43 -8.33
N LYS A 347 4.34 -9.21 -7.35
CA LYS A 347 4.77 -10.60 -7.09
C LYS A 347 4.14 -11.61 -8.05
N SER A 348 3.08 -11.22 -8.75
CA SER A 348 2.19 -12.11 -9.50
C SER A 348 2.10 -11.70 -10.97
N ARG A 349 3.25 -11.60 -11.67
CA ARG A 349 3.37 -11.19 -13.08
C ARG A 349 2.64 -12.09 -14.12
N HIS A 350 1.89 -13.10 -13.68
CA HIS A 350 1.16 -14.04 -14.53
C HIS A 350 -0.37 -14.00 -14.36
N LEU A 351 -0.92 -13.06 -13.57
CA LEU A 351 -2.34 -12.99 -13.27
C LEU A 351 -2.96 -11.73 -13.90
N TYR A 352 -3.99 -11.93 -14.74
CA TYR A 352 -4.89 -10.94 -15.37
C TYR A 352 -4.32 -9.52 -15.62
N GLN A 353 -3.97 -9.20 -16.87
CA GLN A 353 -3.46 -7.87 -17.26
C GLN A 353 -4.55 -6.80 -17.18
N ILE A 354 -4.43 -5.90 -16.21
CA ILE A 354 -5.24 -4.69 -16.13
C ILE A 354 -4.66 -3.66 -17.13
N PRO A 355 -5.49 -3.03 -17.99
CA PRO A 355 -5.05 -1.95 -18.87
C PRO A 355 -4.32 -0.86 -18.09
N ASN A 356 -3.19 -0.38 -18.61
CA ASN A 356 -2.43 0.70 -17.99
C ASN A 356 -2.98 2.08 -18.37
N GLU A 357 -4.31 2.20 -18.43
CA GLU A 357 -5.06 3.37 -18.89
C GLU A 357 -5.98 3.86 -17.77
N THR A 358 -6.26 5.16 -17.74
CA THR A 358 -7.22 5.73 -16.77
C THR A 358 -8.63 5.28 -17.11
N PHE A 359 -9.35 4.76 -16.13
CA PHE A 359 -10.71 4.27 -16.28
C PHE A 359 -11.69 5.43 -16.07
N ILE A 360 -12.59 5.66 -17.04
CA ILE A 360 -13.56 6.76 -17.00
C ILE A 360 -14.97 6.21 -16.91
N PHE A 361 -15.69 6.59 -15.85
CA PHE A 361 -17.06 6.16 -15.59
C PHE A 361 -18.01 7.34 -15.74
N THR A 362 -18.97 7.22 -16.65
CA THR A 362 -19.92 8.28 -17.03
C THR A 362 -21.34 7.97 -16.59
N VAL A 363 -22.22 8.97 -16.66
CA VAL A 363 -23.63 8.86 -16.27
C VAL A 363 -24.49 8.23 -17.37
N ASP A 364 -24.15 8.44 -18.66
CA ASP A 364 -25.03 8.17 -19.79
C ASP A 364 -24.63 6.95 -20.65
N GLU A 365 -23.34 6.56 -20.69
CA GLU A 365 -22.83 5.49 -21.58
C GLU A 365 -22.23 4.27 -20.84
N GLY A 366 -22.28 4.27 -19.50
CA GLY A 366 -21.58 3.30 -18.67
C GLY A 366 -20.08 3.62 -18.56
N TRP A 367 -19.23 2.60 -18.69
CA TRP A 367 -17.77 2.76 -18.67
C TRP A 367 -17.19 2.67 -20.09
N SER A 368 -16.29 3.59 -20.40
CA SER A 368 -15.55 3.63 -21.67
C SER A 368 -14.04 3.51 -21.42
N ASN A 369 -13.38 2.62 -22.17
CA ASN A 369 -11.94 2.75 -22.44
C ASN A 369 -11.75 3.91 -23.41
N HIS A 370 -11.58 5.12 -22.89
CA HIS A 370 -10.92 6.12 -23.71
C HIS A 370 -9.42 5.86 -23.63
N LYS A 371 -8.85 5.42 -24.76
CA LYS A 371 -7.49 5.82 -25.10
C LYS A 371 -7.48 7.33 -24.96
N ILE A 372 -6.90 7.83 -23.89
CA ILE A 372 -6.32 9.16 -23.94
C ILE A 372 -5.31 9.04 -25.07
N GLU A 373 -5.63 9.60 -26.24
CA GLU A 373 -4.64 9.92 -27.26
C GLU A 373 -3.71 10.96 -26.64
N ASN A 374 -2.79 10.43 -25.86
CA ASN A 374 -1.51 10.96 -25.45
C ASN A 374 -0.88 9.78 -24.72
N GLU A 375 0.12 9.18 -25.34
CA GLU A 375 1.08 8.33 -24.67
C GLU A 375 1.69 9.12 -23.50
N LYS A 376 1.01 9.20 -22.37
CA LYS A 376 1.66 9.56 -21.12
C LYS A 376 2.33 8.31 -20.59
N GLN A 377 3.48 8.01 -21.19
CA GLN A 377 4.60 7.50 -20.41
C GLN A 377 4.64 8.35 -19.13
N SER A 378 4.70 7.70 -17.96
CA SER A 378 4.75 8.42 -16.68
C SER A 378 5.81 9.50 -16.78
N SER A 379 5.40 10.76 -16.82
CA SER A 379 6.35 11.85 -17.01
C SER A 379 7.28 11.90 -15.80
N ILE A 380 8.51 12.38 -16.00
CA ILE A 380 9.42 12.58 -14.88
C ILE A 380 8.79 13.43 -13.77
N TYR A 381 7.98 14.42 -14.14
CA TYR A 381 7.26 15.24 -13.17
C TYR A 381 6.27 14.42 -12.36
N ASP A 382 5.53 13.50 -12.99
CA ASP A 382 4.56 12.66 -12.28
C ASP A 382 5.27 11.65 -11.34
N TYR A 383 6.48 11.21 -11.70
CA TYR A 383 7.33 10.38 -10.86
C TYR A 383 7.87 11.15 -9.64
N ILE A 384 8.37 12.36 -9.86
CA ILE A 384 8.87 13.23 -8.79
C ILE A 384 7.73 13.63 -7.85
N ASP A 385 6.58 14.06 -8.39
CA ASP A 385 5.39 14.40 -7.61
C ASP A 385 4.96 13.19 -6.75
N TYR A 386 4.88 11.99 -7.34
CA TYR A 386 4.58 10.74 -6.61
C TYR A 386 5.59 10.43 -5.50
N LYS A 387 6.88 10.57 -5.78
CA LYS A 387 7.96 10.25 -4.81
C LYS A 387 8.00 11.25 -3.67
N TYR A 388 7.82 12.52 -3.99
CA TYR A 388 7.74 13.59 -3.02
C TYR A 388 6.55 13.37 -2.07
N GLU A 389 5.37 13.04 -2.60
CA GLU A 389 4.19 12.68 -1.79
C GLU A 389 4.37 11.38 -0.98
N GLU A 390 5.01 10.34 -1.55
CA GLU A 390 5.29 9.06 -0.88
C GLU A 390 6.18 9.26 0.37
N LEU A 391 7.22 10.09 0.23
CA LEU A 391 8.23 10.30 1.25
C LEU A 391 7.77 11.32 2.30
N GLN A 392 7.02 12.36 1.92
CA GLN A 392 6.35 13.25 2.89
C GLN A 392 5.32 12.51 3.74
N ALA A 393 4.57 11.56 3.16
CA ALA A 393 3.62 10.74 3.90
C ALA A 393 4.29 9.83 4.97
N ARG A 394 5.62 9.65 4.87
CA ARG A 394 6.43 8.91 5.86
C ARG A 394 7.06 9.83 6.92
N GLY A 395 6.80 11.13 6.87
CA GLY A 395 7.31 12.09 7.86
C GLY A 395 8.79 12.43 7.71
N ILE A 396 9.36 12.24 6.52
CA ILE A 396 10.75 12.55 6.22
C ILE A 396 10.93 14.08 6.12
N GLU A 397 11.97 14.61 6.76
CA GLU A 397 12.36 16.02 6.72
C GLU A 397 12.74 16.46 5.28
N GLU A 398 12.49 17.73 4.92
CA GLU A 398 12.70 18.23 3.54
C GLU A 398 14.14 18.05 3.03
N ASP A 399 15.15 18.17 3.91
CA ASP A 399 16.56 17.99 3.53
C ASP A 399 16.93 16.53 3.23
N GLU A 400 16.30 15.56 3.91
CA GLU A 400 16.48 14.13 3.64
C GLU A 400 15.70 13.69 2.39
N LEU A 401 14.56 14.33 2.15
CA LEU A 401 13.71 14.13 0.97
C LEU A 401 14.46 14.45 -0.33
N GLU A 402 15.20 15.56 -0.37
CA GLU A 402 16.00 15.95 -1.54
C GLU A 402 17.09 14.91 -1.89
N LEU A 403 17.70 14.30 -0.87
CA LEU A 403 18.81 13.35 -1.03
C LEU A 403 18.32 11.95 -1.48
N LEU A 404 17.15 11.53 -1.00
CA LEU A 404 16.51 10.28 -1.41
C LEU A 404 16.01 10.32 -2.87
N ILE A 405 15.60 11.49 -3.34
CA ILE A 405 15.09 11.68 -4.69
C ILE A 405 16.22 11.69 -5.74
N GLU A 406 17.48 11.95 -5.37
CA GLU A 406 18.63 11.99 -6.30
C GLU A 406 18.80 10.70 -7.12
N ASN A 407 18.94 9.59 -6.41
CA ASN A 407 19.20 8.28 -7.00
C ASN A 407 17.99 7.78 -7.81
N ASP A 408 16.80 8.21 -7.39
CA ASP A 408 15.52 7.88 -8.00
C ASP A 408 15.31 8.66 -9.31
N ILE A 409 15.67 9.95 -9.38
CA ILE A 409 15.66 10.75 -10.61
C ILE A 409 16.66 10.18 -11.63
N GLN A 410 17.89 9.89 -11.21
CA GLN A 410 18.88 9.29 -12.12
C GLN A 410 18.43 7.90 -12.61
N SER A 411 17.89 7.06 -11.72
CA SER A 411 17.34 5.75 -12.08
C SER A 411 16.15 5.87 -13.03
N PHE A 412 15.29 6.88 -12.86
CA PHE A 412 14.19 7.16 -13.77
C PHE A 412 14.71 7.46 -15.17
N PHE A 413 15.68 8.37 -15.32
CA PHE A 413 16.24 8.69 -16.63
C PHE A 413 16.87 7.47 -17.31
N VAL A 414 17.65 6.66 -16.58
CA VAL A 414 18.22 5.42 -17.10
C VAL A 414 17.13 4.44 -17.56
N GLN A 415 16.07 4.25 -16.78
CA GLN A 415 14.94 3.40 -17.16
C GLN A 415 14.16 3.96 -18.35
N TYR A 416 13.97 5.27 -18.39
CA TYR A 416 13.28 5.98 -19.44
C TYR A 416 13.98 5.79 -20.79
N PHE A 417 15.31 5.96 -20.85
CA PHE A 417 16.10 5.69 -22.06
C PHE A 417 16.07 4.20 -22.45
N ASN A 418 16.14 3.28 -21.48
CA ASN A 418 16.14 1.84 -21.75
C ASN A 418 14.79 1.35 -22.31
N GLN A 419 13.66 1.92 -21.89
CA GLN A 419 12.33 1.57 -22.42
C GLN A 419 12.13 2.04 -23.86
N MET A 420 12.73 3.16 -24.26
CA MET A 420 12.65 3.69 -25.63
C MET A 420 13.43 2.85 -26.66
N SER A 421 14.30 1.94 -26.21
CA SER A 421 15.12 1.07 -27.08
C SER A 421 14.33 0.06 -27.91
N LYS A 422 13.04 -0.20 -27.61
CA LYS A 422 12.33 -1.36 -28.15
C LYS A 422 11.39 -1.12 -29.34
N LYS A 423 11.04 0.12 -29.74
CA LYS A 423 9.95 0.27 -30.75
C LYS A 423 9.82 1.56 -31.58
N THR A 424 10.69 2.57 -31.49
CA THR A 424 10.40 3.88 -32.12
C THR A 424 11.58 4.39 -32.95
N SER A 425 11.32 4.79 -34.20
CA SER A 425 12.29 5.40 -35.13
C SER A 425 12.02 6.90 -35.31
N HIS A 426 13.04 7.70 -35.69
CA HIS A 426 12.98 9.15 -35.97
C HIS A 426 11.76 9.58 -36.80
N GLU A 427 11.37 8.76 -37.78
CA GLU A 427 10.25 9.04 -38.69
C GLU A 427 8.86 9.03 -38.01
N ASN A 428 8.73 8.41 -36.84
CA ASN A 428 7.46 8.31 -36.10
C ASN A 428 7.27 9.38 -35.03
N VAL A 429 8.29 10.19 -34.72
CA VAL A 429 8.22 11.23 -33.68
C VAL A 429 7.21 12.32 -34.02
N PHE A 430 7.11 12.66 -35.31
CA PHE A 430 6.13 13.62 -35.84
C PHE A 430 4.66 13.19 -35.71
N LYS A 431 4.38 11.94 -35.30
CA LYS A 431 3.02 11.48 -35.00
C LYS A 431 2.59 11.81 -33.56
N ILE A 432 3.54 12.13 -32.69
CA ILE A 432 3.35 12.25 -31.24
C ILE A 432 3.75 13.65 -30.74
N VAL A 433 4.73 14.29 -31.40
CA VAL A 433 5.30 15.59 -31.03
C VAL A 433 5.11 16.59 -32.18
N ASP A 434 4.80 17.85 -31.85
CA ASP A 434 4.63 18.92 -32.84
C ASP A 434 5.91 19.14 -33.67
N ARG A 435 5.78 19.37 -34.97
CA ARG A 435 6.91 19.61 -35.88
C ARG A 435 7.79 20.78 -35.44
N ASN A 436 7.18 21.82 -34.86
CA ASN A 436 7.92 22.97 -34.36
C ASN A 436 8.79 22.58 -33.15
N ILE A 437 8.29 21.70 -32.28
CA ILE A 437 9.04 21.22 -31.10
C ILE A 437 10.19 20.32 -31.54
N VAL A 438 9.96 19.42 -32.49
CA VAL A 438 11.02 18.56 -33.04
C VAL A 438 12.15 19.41 -33.64
N SER A 439 11.83 20.43 -34.43
CA SER A 439 12.84 21.32 -35.03
C SER A 439 13.66 22.08 -33.99
N VAL A 440 13.04 22.54 -32.89
CA VAL A 440 13.76 23.22 -31.82
C VAL A 440 14.60 22.23 -31.02
N CYS A 441 14.12 21.01 -30.78
CA CYS A 441 14.90 19.96 -30.14
C CYS A 441 16.13 19.54 -30.96
N GLU A 442 16.07 19.59 -32.30
CA GLU A 442 17.23 19.33 -33.17
C GLU A 442 18.31 20.40 -32.95
N LYS A 443 17.92 21.68 -32.93
CA LYS A 443 18.83 22.79 -32.62
C LYS A 443 19.42 22.69 -31.22
N ILE A 444 18.63 22.26 -30.22
CA ILE A 444 19.10 22.03 -28.84
C ILE A 444 20.15 20.93 -28.81
N ALA A 445 19.89 19.81 -29.48
CA ALA A 445 20.82 18.70 -29.55
C ALA A 445 22.14 19.16 -30.19
N GLU A 446 22.09 19.81 -31.36
CA GLU A 446 23.29 20.34 -32.04
C GLU A 446 24.09 21.32 -31.17
N LEU A 447 23.40 22.23 -30.48
CA LEU A 447 24.04 23.18 -29.56
C LEU A 447 24.73 22.44 -28.41
N ALA A 448 24.05 21.48 -27.80
CA ALA A 448 24.59 20.69 -26.71
C ALA A 448 25.78 19.83 -27.15
N GLU A 449 25.72 19.18 -28.32
CA GLU A 449 26.82 18.38 -28.86
C GLU A 449 28.07 19.23 -29.12
N LYS A 450 27.88 20.41 -29.73
CA LYS A 450 28.97 21.33 -30.04
C LYS A 450 29.66 21.87 -28.79
N HIS A 451 28.89 22.26 -27.78
CA HIS A 451 29.44 22.87 -26.57
C HIS A 451 29.97 21.83 -25.56
N LEU A 452 29.42 20.62 -25.53
CA LEU A 452 29.83 19.56 -24.60
C LEU A 452 30.79 18.54 -25.23
N SER A 453 31.12 18.69 -26.51
CA SER A 453 31.99 17.76 -27.26
C SER A 453 31.55 16.29 -27.14
N LYS A 454 30.23 16.06 -27.13
CA LYS A 454 29.59 14.76 -26.98
C LYS A 454 28.64 14.52 -28.16
N THR A 455 28.44 13.28 -28.57
CA THR A 455 27.41 12.90 -29.55
C THR A 455 26.25 12.23 -28.83
N PHE A 456 25.03 12.64 -29.11
CA PHE A 456 23.83 12.04 -28.52
C PHE A 456 23.24 10.98 -29.46
N ASP A 457 22.86 9.83 -28.90
CA ASP A 457 22.14 8.79 -29.64
C ASP A 457 20.71 9.29 -29.98
N GLU A 458 20.10 8.75 -31.04
CA GLU A 458 18.74 9.06 -31.51
C GLU A 458 17.69 8.91 -30.39
N LYS A 459 17.97 8.04 -29.42
CA LYS A 459 17.16 7.83 -28.21
C LYS A 459 17.12 9.04 -27.30
N VAL A 460 18.24 9.74 -27.17
CA VAL A 460 18.34 10.94 -26.32
C VAL A 460 17.53 12.06 -26.93
N PHE A 461 17.61 12.20 -28.25
CA PHE A 461 16.80 13.14 -29.02
C PHE A 461 15.29 12.88 -28.89
N LEU A 462 14.86 11.62 -29.01
CA LEU A 462 13.46 11.23 -28.83
C LEU A 462 12.94 11.57 -27.43
N ALA A 463 13.72 11.21 -26.41
CA ALA A 463 13.39 11.42 -25.01
C ALA A 463 13.33 12.92 -24.66
N LEU A 464 14.26 13.72 -25.20
CA LEU A 464 14.26 15.18 -25.10
C LEU A 464 13.00 15.79 -25.74
N SER A 465 12.61 15.30 -26.93
CA SER A 465 11.44 15.79 -27.65
C SER A 465 10.14 15.55 -26.87
N LEU A 466 9.99 14.38 -26.26
CA LEU A 466 8.85 14.04 -25.40
C LEU A 466 8.85 14.84 -24.09
N HIS A 467 10.02 15.09 -23.51
CA HIS A 467 10.18 15.93 -22.32
C HIS A 467 9.69 17.35 -22.61
N VAL A 468 10.22 18.00 -23.64
CA VAL A 468 9.84 19.37 -24.03
C VAL A 468 8.34 19.48 -24.36
N GLN A 469 7.79 18.50 -25.08
CA GLN A 469 6.34 18.40 -25.31
C GLN A 469 5.55 18.37 -23.99
N THR A 470 6.01 17.60 -23.01
CA THR A 470 5.36 17.48 -21.70
C THR A 470 5.52 18.74 -20.87
N THR A 471 6.68 19.38 -20.90
CA THR A 471 6.94 20.68 -20.28
C THR A 471 5.94 21.73 -20.78
N LEU A 472 5.76 21.82 -22.11
CA LEU A 472 4.83 22.77 -22.71
C LEU A 472 3.37 22.51 -22.28
N GLN A 473 2.95 21.24 -22.25
CA GLN A 473 1.63 20.86 -21.76
C GLN A 473 1.41 21.24 -20.30
N ARG A 474 2.43 21.11 -19.44
CA ARG A 474 2.35 21.52 -18.02
C ARG A 474 2.27 23.03 -17.86
N LEU A 475 3.05 23.78 -18.63
CA LEU A 475 3.00 25.25 -18.64
C LEU A 475 1.63 25.77 -19.12
N GLN A 476 1.08 25.19 -20.19
CA GLN A 476 -0.27 25.52 -20.67
C GLN A 476 -1.36 25.19 -19.63
N ALA A 477 -1.18 24.11 -18.88
CA ALA A 477 -2.08 23.71 -17.79
C ALA A 477 -1.85 24.48 -16.48
N GLY A 478 -0.92 25.44 -16.44
CA GLY A 478 -0.59 26.22 -15.24
C GLY A 478 0.02 25.40 -14.09
N LYS A 479 0.61 24.23 -14.39
CA LYS A 479 1.22 23.37 -13.38
C LYS A 479 2.62 23.88 -13.04
N GLN A 480 2.95 23.90 -11.74
CA GLN A 480 4.31 24.18 -11.30
C GLN A 480 5.26 23.06 -11.70
N ILE A 481 6.50 23.46 -11.98
CA ILE A 481 7.63 22.60 -12.30
C ILE A 481 8.70 22.89 -11.26
N HIS A 482 9.09 21.85 -10.52
CA HIS A 482 10.09 21.94 -9.47
C HIS A 482 11.12 20.84 -9.67
N HIS A 483 12.40 21.20 -9.62
CA HIS A 483 13.51 20.27 -9.64
C HIS A 483 14.13 20.19 -8.22
N PRO A 484 13.93 19.08 -7.48
CA PRO A 484 14.31 18.95 -6.07
C PRO A 484 15.78 19.27 -5.76
N GLN A 485 16.68 19.06 -6.73
CA GLN A 485 18.12 19.24 -6.53
C GLN A 485 18.77 20.27 -7.47
N LEU A 486 18.02 21.30 -7.91
CA LEU A 486 18.50 22.27 -8.90
C LEU A 486 19.85 22.89 -8.50
N ASN A 487 20.00 23.26 -7.23
CA ASN A 487 21.23 23.86 -6.70
C ASN A 487 22.44 22.93 -6.79
N GLN A 488 22.24 21.63 -6.55
CA GLN A 488 23.31 20.63 -6.61
C GLN A 488 23.70 20.33 -8.05
N ILE A 489 22.73 20.20 -8.96
CA ILE A 489 23.01 20.01 -10.40
C ILE A 489 23.80 21.19 -10.95
N ARG A 490 23.38 22.41 -10.61
CA ARG A 490 24.06 23.64 -11.03
C ARG A 490 25.51 23.70 -10.58
N THR A 491 25.83 23.23 -9.36
CA THR A 491 27.21 23.25 -8.83
C THR A 491 28.06 22.09 -9.33
N LYS A 492 27.48 20.89 -9.50
CA LYS A 492 28.16 19.66 -9.93
C LYS A 492 28.44 19.65 -11.43
N TYR A 493 27.49 20.09 -12.25
CA TYR A 493 27.56 20.04 -13.72
C TYR A 493 27.53 21.44 -14.33
N LYS A 494 28.40 22.35 -13.88
CA LYS A 494 28.40 23.77 -14.25
C LYS A 494 28.39 24.02 -15.76
N GLU A 495 29.19 23.26 -16.51
CA GLU A 495 29.31 23.41 -17.97
C GLU A 495 28.04 22.96 -18.68
N ALA A 496 27.54 21.75 -18.38
CA ALA A 496 26.29 21.23 -18.94
C ALA A 496 25.06 22.07 -18.53
N PHE A 497 25.05 22.61 -17.31
CA PHE A 497 23.99 23.51 -16.84
C PHE A 497 24.01 24.86 -17.56
N SER A 498 25.19 25.41 -17.84
CA SER A 498 25.33 26.64 -18.65
C SER A 498 24.79 26.44 -20.07
N VAL A 499 25.07 25.28 -20.67
CA VAL A 499 24.53 24.88 -21.97
C VAL A 499 23.01 24.70 -21.88
N ALA A 500 22.49 24.05 -20.84
CA ALA A 500 21.06 23.90 -20.61
C ALA A 500 20.33 25.25 -20.52
N MET A 501 20.91 26.24 -19.84
CA MET A 501 20.34 27.61 -19.78
C MET A 501 20.29 28.28 -21.16
N GLN A 502 21.28 28.05 -22.03
CA GLN A 502 21.25 28.56 -23.41
C GLN A 502 20.15 27.86 -24.23
N CYS A 503 19.97 26.55 -24.02
CA CYS A 503 18.88 25.79 -24.64
C CYS A 503 17.50 26.25 -24.15
N ILE A 504 17.37 26.65 -22.88
CA ILE A 504 16.15 27.27 -22.36
C ILE A 504 15.87 28.59 -23.09
N GLN A 505 16.85 29.48 -23.23
CA GLN A 505 16.67 30.73 -23.98
C GLN A 505 16.22 30.47 -25.42
N LEU A 506 16.81 29.47 -26.08
CA LEU A 506 16.42 29.05 -27.42
C LEU A 506 14.97 28.55 -27.48
N LEU A 507 14.52 27.79 -26.48
CA LEU A 507 13.12 27.35 -26.36
C LEU A 507 12.17 28.53 -26.16
N GLU A 508 12.53 29.48 -25.29
CA GLU A 508 11.72 30.67 -25.04
C GLU A 508 11.55 31.52 -26.29
N ASP A 509 12.64 31.73 -27.05
CA ASP A 509 12.64 32.55 -28.26
C ASP A 509 11.86 31.89 -29.41
N GLU A 510 12.05 30.59 -29.64
CA GLU A 510 11.43 29.86 -30.76
C GLU A 510 9.96 29.49 -30.49
N LEU A 511 9.60 29.17 -29.24
CA LEU A 511 8.24 28.78 -28.86
C LEU A 511 7.42 29.94 -28.27
N GLN A 512 8.02 31.11 -28.05
CA GLN A 512 7.38 32.30 -27.47
C GLN A 512 6.74 32.02 -26.10
N ILE A 513 7.49 31.33 -25.23
CA ILE A 513 7.07 30.95 -23.87
C ILE A 513 8.10 31.41 -22.85
N THR A 514 7.73 31.41 -21.57
CA THR A 514 8.66 31.60 -20.44
C THR A 514 8.86 30.28 -19.71
N MET A 515 10.11 29.88 -19.51
CA MET A 515 10.48 28.58 -18.95
C MET A 515 10.99 28.73 -17.51
N PRO A 516 10.59 27.84 -16.59
CA PRO A 516 11.15 27.80 -15.24
C PRO A 516 12.64 27.44 -15.25
N ILE A 517 13.41 28.00 -14.33
CA ILE A 517 14.85 27.68 -14.19
C ILE A 517 15.08 26.19 -13.86
N ASP A 518 14.12 25.55 -13.21
CA ASP A 518 14.08 24.12 -12.88
C ASP A 518 14.23 23.22 -14.12
N GLU A 519 13.77 23.67 -15.30
CA GLU A 519 13.93 22.95 -16.56
C GLU A 519 15.37 22.83 -17.02
N ALA A 520 16.22 23.82 -16.69
CA ALA A 520 17.65 23.70 -16.92
C ALA A 520 18.26 22.53 -16.13
N GLY A 521 17.70 22.21 -14.96
CA GLY A 521 18.08 21.03 -14.17
C GLY A 521 17.80 19.72 -14.92
N PHE A 522 16.58 19.57 -15.43
CA PHE A 522 16.17 18.37 -16.20
C PHE A 522 16.96 18.22 -17.50
N LEU A 523 17.13 19.31 -18.28
CA LEU A 523 17.95 19.30 -19.49
C LEU A 523 19.40 18.91 -19.21
N THR A 524 19.97 19.37 -18.10
CA THR A 524 21.31 18.97 -17.68
C THR A 524 21.40 17.46 -17.45
N MET A 525 20.36 16.83 -16.92
CA MET A 525 20.32 15.37 -16.75
C MET A 525 20.28 14.64 -18.10
N PHE A 526 19.56 15.14 -19.10
CA PHE A 526 19.62 14.58 -20.46
C PHE A 526 21.02 14.63 -21.08
N PHE A 527 21.79 15.69 -20.81
CA PHE A 527 23.12 15.87 -21.38
C PHE A 527 24.19 15.03 -20.68
N VAL A 528 24.04 14.84 -19.37
CA VAL A 528 25.02 14.14 -18.52
C VAL A 528 24.79 12.64 -18.49
N VAL A 529 23.55 12.16 -18.56
CA VAL A 529 23.27 10.73 -18.57
C VAL A 529 23.85 10.12 -19.84
N ASP A 530 24.85 9.26 -19.68
CA ASP A 530 25.36 8.45 -20.78
C ASP A 530 24.30 7.40 -21.15
N PRO A 531 23.79 7.37 -22.40
CA PRO A 531 22.98 6.26 -22.82
C PRO A 531 23.84 5.00 -22.71
N ILE A 532 23.42 4.06 -21.85
CA ILE A 532 24.10 2.77 -21.70
C ILE A 532 24.10 2.13 -23.10
N PRO A 533 25.26 1.93 -23.73
CA PRO A 533 25.31 1.28 -25.03
C PRO A 533 24.71 -0.11 -24.85
N ALA A 534 23.77 -0.50 -25.73
CA ALA A 534 23.20 -1.84 -25.75
C ALA A 534 24.23 -2.93 -26.14
N SER A 535 25.53 -2.64 -26.07
CA SER A 535 26.63 -3.57 -26.28
C SER A 535 27.24 -4.00 -24.95
N GLN A 536 26.78 -5.16 -24.47
CA GLN A 536 27.54 -6.13 -23.67
C GLN A 536 28.36 -5.59 -22.48
N THR A 537 27.71 -5.32 -21.35
CA THR A 537 28.36 -5.46 -20.03
C THR A 537 27.53 -6.38 -19.17
N GLU A 538 27.74 -7.70 -19.33
CA GLU A 538 27.10 -8.70 -18.48
C GLU A 538 27.93 -8.82 -17.18
N VAL A 539 27.55 -8.04 -16.17
CA VAL A 539 28.12 -8.16 -14.82
C VAL A 539 27.45 -9.34 -14.15
N LYS A 540 28.23 -10.38 -13.79
CA LYS A 540 27.71 -11.57 -13.09
C LYS A 540 27.78 -11.39 -11.58
N VAL A 541 26.77 -11.90 -10.88
CA VAL A 541 26.70 -11.88 -9.42
C VAL A 541 26.89 -13.31 -8.89
N LEU A 542 27.95 -13.51 -8.11
CA LEU A 542 28.31 -14.79 -7.52
C LEU A 542 28.31 -14.69 -5.99
N ILE A 543 27.66 -15.63 -5.32
CA ILE A 543 27.60 -15.71 -3.85
C ILE A 543 28.45 -16.88 -3.38
N LEU A 544 29.35 -16.64 -2.44
CA LEU A 544 30.13 -17.69 -1.76
C LEU A 544 29.84 -17.65 -0.25
N ALA A 545 29.48 -18.79 0.33
CA ALA A 545 29.17 -18.87 1.76
C ALA A 545 29.69 -20.18 2.36
N HIS A 546 29.99 -20.14 3.66
CA HIS A 546 30.31 -21.35 4.41
C HIS A 546 29.03 -22.11 4.75
N GLY A 547 29.15 -23.43 4.91
CA GLY A 547 28.01 -24.28 5.22
C GLY A 547 27.33 -24.84 3.98
N ASN A 548 26.22 -25.53 4.19
CA ASN A 548 25.49 -26.21 3.12
C ASN A 548 24.19 -25.44 2.85
N GLY A 549 23.98 -25.00 1.61
CA GLY A 549 22.78 -24.33 1.16
C GLY A 549 22.70 -22.82 1.44
N ILE A 550 23.68 -22.19 2.09
CA ILE A 550 23.58 -20.75 2.43
C ILE A 550 23.67 -19.90 1.16
N ALA A 551 24.72 -20.06 0.36
CA ALA A 551 24.90 -19.32 -0.87
C ALA A 551 23.83 -19.73 -1.91
N THR A 552 23.54 -21.03 -2.00
CA THR A 552 22.56 -21.56 -2.96
C THR A 552 21.16 -21.04 -2.67
N GLU A 553 20.70 -21.07 -1.41
CA GLU A 553 19.37 -20.55 -1.06
C GLU A 553 19.31 -19.02 -1.17
N MET A 554 20.37 -18.29 -0.83
CA MET A 554 20.42 -16.84 -1.06
C MET A 554 20.28 -16.49 -2.54
N ALA A 555 20.93 -17.24 -3.42
CA ALA A 555 20.82 -17.07 -4.87
C ALA A 555 19.43 -17.45 -5.38
N ASN A 556 18.88 -18.59 -4.92
CA ASN A 556 17.54 -19.06 -5.31
C ASN A 556 16.47 -18.04 -4.93
N VAL A 557 16.50 -17.50 -3.71
CA VAL A 557 15.55 -16.48 -3.28
C VAL A 557 15.65 -15.21 -4.13
N ALA A 558 16.86 -14.75 -4.45
CA ALA A 558 17.04 -13.57 -5.30
C ALA A 558 16.51 -13.82 -6.73
N ASN A 559 16.82 -14.98 -7.30
CA ASN A 559 16.38 -15.42 -8.63
C ASN A 559 14.87 -15.58 -8.72
N GLU A 560 14.26 -16.28 -7.75
CA GLU A 560 12.81 -16.55 -7.71
C GLU A 560 12.00 -15.25 -7.54
N LEU A 561 12.44 -14.36 -6.65
CA LEU A 561 11.75 -13.08 -6.41
C LEU A 561 11.83 -12.12 -7.61
N LEU A 562 12.90 -12.18 -8.41
CA LEU A 562 13.08 -11.32 -9.59
C LEU A 562 12.62 -11.97 -10.90
N GLY A 563 12.39 -13.29 -10.90
CA GLY A 563 12.08 -14.07 -12.09
C GLY A 563 13.25 -14.15 -13.07
N ILE A 564 14.47 -14.33 -12.56
CA ILE A 564 15.73 -14.41 -13.32
C ILE A 564 16.52 -15.65 -12.92
N GLU A 565 17.54 -16.02 -13.71
CA GLU A 565 18.46 -17.13 -13.40
C GLU A 565 19.93 -16.65 -13.48
N GLU A 566 20.19 -15.43 -13.03
CA GLU A 566 21.48 -14.75 -13.24
C GLU A 566 22.39 -14.74 -12.00
N VAL A 567 21.84 -14.97 -10.81
CA VAL A 567 22.62 -15.09 -9.56
C VAL A 567 22.99 -16.54 -9.35
N THR A 568 24.25 -16.82 -9.05
CA THR A 568 24.68 -18.18 -8.69
C THR A 568 25.25 -18.20 -7.28
N GLY A 569 24.89 -19.23 -6.51
CA GLY A 569 25.46 -19.51 -5.20
C GLY A 569 26.37 -20.74 -5.24
N ILE A 570 27.53 -20.66 -4.61
CA ILE A 570 28.43 -21.80 -4.41
C ILE A 570 28.72 -21.93 -2.91
N ASP A 571 28.22 -23.03 -2.34
CA ASP A 571 28.43 -23.36 -0.93
C ASP A 571 29.79 -24.02 -0.70
N MET A 572 30.45 -23.66 0.41
CA MET A 572 31.65 -24.29 0.95
C MET A 572 31.28 -25.12 2.19
N PRO A 573 31.06 -26.44 2.05
CA PRO A 573 30.83 -27.31 3.21
C PRO A 573 31.96 -27.17 4.24
N LEU A 574 31.61 -27.17 5.54
CA LEU A 574 32.57 -26.91 6.63
C LEU A 574 33.75 -27.90 6.71
N HIS A 575 33.67 -29.05 6.05
CA HIS A 575 34.72 -30.06 5.99
C HIS A 575 35.62 -29.93 4.76
N GLU A 576 35.29 -29.03 3.82
CA GLU A 576 36.08 -28.76 2.64
C GLU A 576 37.20 -27.76 2.95
N SER A 577 38.38 -27.96 2.35
CA SER A 577 39.47 -27.01 2.50
C SER A 577 39.24 -25.77 1.61
N PRO A 578 39.66 -24.56 2.02
CA PRO A 578 39.54 -23.35 1.19
C PRO A 578 40.23 -23.47 -0.18
N LYS A 579 41.24 -24.35 -0.28
CA LYS A 579 41.97 -24.63 -1.52
C LYS A 579 41.14 -25.46 -2.48
N ASP A 580 40.47 -26.50 -2.00
CA ASP A 580 39.60 -27.34 -2.84
C ASP A 580 38.36 -26.56 -3.27
N PHE A 581 37.82 -25.73 -2.37
CA PHE A 581 36.71 -24.82 -2.67
C PHE A 581 37.06 -23.83 -3.79
N LEU A 582 38.23 -23.20 -3.71
CA LEU A 582 38.74 -22.30 -4.75
C LEU A 582 38.84 -22.99 -6.12
N GLU A 583 39.32 -24.23 -6.18
CA GLU A 583 39.39 -24.98 -7.44
C GLU A 583 37.99 -25.26 -8.01
N ARG A 584 36.97 -25.54 -7.18
CA ARG A 584 35.58 -25.64 -7.66
C ARG A 584 35.05 -24.33 -8.22
N VAL A 585 35.32 -23.21 -7.54
CA VAL A 585 34.93 -21.87 -8.02
C VAL A 585 35.60 -21.57 -9.37
N LYS A 586 36.87 -21.92 -9.55
CA LYS A 586 37.58 -21.78 -10.84
C LYS A 586 37.00 -22.64 -11.94
N VAL A 587 36.60 -23.87 -11.64
CA VAL A 587 35.93 -24.76 -12.61
C VAL A 587 34.61 -24.13 -13.08
N TYR A 588 33.83 -23.57 -12.15
CA TYR A 588 32.62 -22.85 -12.49
C TYR A 588 32.90 -21.60 -13.33
N MET A 589 33.91 -20.80 -12.99
CA MET A 589 34.28 -19.62 -13.77
C MET A 589 34.63 -19.93 -15.23
N LYS A 590 35.20 -21.10 -15.52
CA LYS A 590 35.50 -21.55 -16.89
C LYS A 590 34.26 -21.87 -17.73
N THR A 591 33.09 -22.07 -17.12
CA THR A 591 31.85 -22.34 -17.86
C THR A 591 31.14 -21.07 -18.32
N LEU A 592 31.48 -19.92 -17.72
CA LEU A 592 30.85 -18.64 -18.03
C LEU A 592 31.38 -18.08 -19.36
N GLN A 593 30.47 -17.59 -20.21
CA GLN A 593 30.78 -16.93 -21.48
C GLN A 593 30.43 -15.44 -21.39
N ASN A 594 31.22 -14.57 -22.04
CA ASN A 594 30.97 -13.12 -22.18
C ASN A 594 30.85 -12.31 -20.87
N VAL A 595 31.64 -12.65 -19.84
CA VAL A 595 31.65 -11.92 -18.57
C VAL A 595 32.64 -10.75 -18.61
N ASN A 596 32.14 -9.52 -18.45
CA ASN A 596 32.95 -8.30 -18.46
C ASN A 596 33.19 -7.72 -17.05
N GLY A 597 32.54 -8.27 -16.02
CA GLY A 597 32.76 -7.92 -14.63
C GLY A 597 32.09 -8.92 -13.68
N LEU A 598 32.65 -9.12 -12.49
CA LEU A 598 32.15 -10.06 -11.50
C LEU A 598 31.99 -9.36 -10.15
N LEU A 599 30.76 -9.37 -9.62
CA LEU A 599 30.49 -8.98 -8.24
C LEU A 599 30.40 -10.24 -7.37
N LEU A 600 31.30 -10.34 -6.40
CA LEU A 600 31.40 -11.43 -5.46
C LEU A 600 30.80 -11.02 -4.11
N LEU A 601 29.77 -11.74 -3.67
CA LEU A 601 29.14 -11.58 -2.37
C LEU A 601 29.61 -12.70 -1.46
N VAL A 602 30.22 -12.37 -0.32
CA VAL A 602 30.73 -13.36 0.63
C VAL A 602 30.13 -13.21 2.02
N ASP A 603 29.72 -14.35 2.60
CA ASP A 603 29.14 -14.42 3.95
C ASP A 603 30.16 -13.97 5.02
N MET A 604 31.34 -14.60 5.02
CA MET A 604 32.44 -14.27 5.93
C MET A 604 33.63 -13.71 5.15
N GLY A 605 34.32 -12.73 5.73
CA GLY A 605 35.48 -12.08 5.11
C GLY A 605 36.65 -13.03 4.79
N SER A 606 36.68 -14.24 5.36
CA SER A 606 37.69 -15.25 5.05
C SER A 606 37.63 -15.77 3.62
N LEU A 607 36.51 -15.62 2.89
CA LEU A 607 36.44 -15.97 1.45
C LEU A 607 36.77 -14.80 0.53
N ALA A 608 37.00 -13.60 1.06
CA ALA A 608 37.18 -12.40 0.25
C ALA A 608 38.43 -12.47 -0.66
N TYR A 609 39.49 -13.15 -0.20
CA TYR A 609 40.74 -13.32 -0.96
C TYR A 609 40.54 -14.07 -2.30
N ILE A 610 39.44 -14.83 -2.45
CA ILE A 610 39.14 -15.55 -3.69
C ILE A 610 38.94 -14.57 -4.84
N GLY A 611 38.41 -13.38 -4.58
CA GLY A 611 38.21 -12.34 -5.60
C GLY A 611 39.50 -11.94 -6.30
N ASP A 612 40.57 -11.67 -5.53
CA ASP A 612 41.88 -11.27 -6.06
C ASP A 612 42.50 -12.35 -6.96
N ILE A 613 42.30 -13.63 -6.59
CA ILE A 613 42.78 -14.77 -7.36
C ILE A 613 42.02 -14.89 -8.69
N LEU A 614 40.70 -14.75 -8.66
CA LEU A 614 39.87 -14.82 -9.86
C LEU A 614 40.16 -13.67 -10.82
N GLU A 615 40.35 -12.44 -10.32
CA GLU A 615 40.70 -11.27 -11.13
C GLU A 615 42.04 -11.49 -11.85
N THR A 616 43.05 -12.00 -11.12
CA THR A 616 44.38 -12.26 -11.67
C THR A 616 44.37 -13.37 -12.73
N GLU A 617 43.67 -14.48 -12.47
CA GLU A 617 43.70 -15.67 -13.31
C GLU A 617 42.84 -15.52 -14.58
N PHE A 618 41.66 -14.90 -14.47
CA PHE A 618 40.71 -14.78 -15.58
C PHE A 618 40.76 -13.42 -16.29
N LYS A 619 41.50 -12.43 -15.75
CA LYS A 619 41.62 -11.07 -16.29
C LYS A 619 40.28 -10.36 -16.48
N ILE A 620 39.33 -10.64 -15.58
CA ILE A 620 38.01 -10.01 -15.52
C ILE A 620 38.00 -9.13 -14.27
N PRO A 621 37.53 -7.87 -14.32
CA PRO A 621 37.39 -7.03 -13.14
C PRO A 621 36.51 -7.69 -12.07
N VAL A 622 36.98 -7.75 -10.82
CA VAL A 622 36.23 -8.32 -9.69
C VAL A 622 36.03 -7.28 -8.58
N ARG A 623 34.85 -7.27 -7.97
CA ARG A 623 34.58 -6.55 -6.72
C ARG A 623 34.03 -7.50 -5.68
N VAL A 624 34.50 -7.38 -4.45
CA VAL A 624 34.12 -8.28 -3.35
C VAL A 624 33.42 -7.49 -2.25
N LEU A 625 32.23 -7.95 -1.87
CA LEU A 625 31.50 -7.45 -0.71
C LEU A 625 31.40 -8.55 0.34
N SER A 626 31.83 -8.25 1.56
CA SER A 626 31.78 -9.17 2.71
C SER A 626 30.55 -8.91 3.59
N MET A 627 30.20 -9.89 4.45
CA MET A 627 29.07 -9.80 5.37
C MET A 627 27.73 -9.64 4.64
N THR A 628 27.57 -10.36 3.53
CA THR A 628 26.42 -10.19 2.65
C THR A 628 25.22 -11.00 3.12
N SER A 629 24.03 -10.41 2.96
CA SER A 629 22.74 -11.05 3.25
C SER A 629 21.86 -11.12 2.00
N THR A 630 20.74 -11.85 2.06
CA THR A 630 19.82 -12.02 0.92
C THR A 630 19.36 -10.69 0.27
N PRO A 631 19.10 -9.59 1.01
CA PRO A 631 18.89 -8.28 0.42
C PRO A 631 20.01 -7.76 -0.50
N HIS A 632 21.28 -8.03 -0.15
CA HIS A 632 22.42 -7.66 -0.98
C HIS A 632 22.40 -8.42 -2.30
N ALA A 633 22.09 -9.72 -2.26
CA ALA A 633 21.93 -10.56 -3.45
C ALA A 633 20.78 -10.06 -4.34
N LEU A 634 19.63 -9.72 -3.74
CA LEU A 634 18.46 -9.21 -4.47
C LEU A 634 18.75 -7.88 -5.17
N GLU A 635 19.38 -6.92 -4.47
CA GLU A 635 19.67 -5.61 -5.06
C GLU A 635 20.80 -5.69 -6.10
N ALA A 636 21.84 -6.48 -5.83
CA ALA A 636 22.91 -6.75 -6.80
C ALA A 636 22.33 -7.33 -8.10
N ALA A 637 21.45 -8.32 -7.99
CA ALA A 637 20.82 -8.97 -9.13
C ALA A 637 19.92 -8.01 -9.92
N ARG A 638 19.08 -7.24 -9.22
CA ARG A 638 18.19 -6.24 -9.82
C ARG A 638 18.96 -5.18 -10.60
N LYS A 639 20.05 -4.66 -10.02
CA LYS A 639 20.85 -3.59 -10.62
C LYS A 639 21.77 -4.12 -11.74
N ALA A 640 22.29 -5.33 -11.61
CA ALA A 640 23.00 -6.01 -12.70
C ALA A 640 22.09 -6.17 -13.94
N GLN A 641 20.84 -6.61 -13.76
CA GLN A 641 19.86 -6.72 -14.85
C GLN A 641 19.56 -5.37 -15.53
N LEU A 642 19.65 -4.26 -14.78
CA LEU A 642 19.46 -2.91 -15.30
C LEU A 642 20.70 -2.36 -16.05
N GLY A 643 21.78 -3.14 -16.18
CA GLY A 643 22.97 -2.79 -16.95
C GLY A 643 23.95 -1.87 -16.21
N TYR A 644 23.92 -1.85 -14.88
CA TYR A 644 24.86 -1.06 -14.08
C TYR A 644 26.30 -1.57 -14.26
N SER A 645 27.27 -0.66 -14.27
CA SER A 645 28.69 -1.02 -14.26
C SER A 645 29.07 -1.70 -12.96
N LEU A 646 30.15 -2.51 -12.97
CA LEU A 646 30.60 -3.25 -11.80
C LEU A 646 30.87 -2.33 -10.58
N ASP A 647 31.49 -1.17 -10.78
CA ASP A 647 31.79 -0.23 -9.70
C ASP A 647 30.54 0.46 -9.15
N ALA A 648 29.61 0.86 -10.02
CA ALA A 648 28.34 1.45 -9.60
C ALA A 648 27.48 0.44 -8.83
N LEU A 649 27.49 -0.81 -9.29
CA LEU A 649 26.82 -1.93 -8.63
C LEU A 649 27.42 -2.17 -7.23
N TYR A 650 28.75 -2.25 -7.13
CA TYR A 650 29.45 -2.45 -5.86
C TYR A 650 29.12 -1.37 -4.82
N GLU A 651 29.23 -0.09 -5.19
CA GLU A 651 28.94 1.01 -4.26
C GLU A 651 27.47 1.05 -3.84
N THR A 652 26.53 0.77 -4.76
CA THR A 652 25.10 0.70 -4.42
C THR A 652 24.80 -0.39 -3.40
N VAL A 653 25.34 -1.59 -3.62
CA VAL A 653 25.07 -2.76 -2.76
C VAL A 653 25.76 -2.60 -1.41
N LYS A 654 26.98 -2.03 -1.37
CA LYS A 654 27.70 -1.71 -0.14
C LYS A 654 26.96 -0.70 0.74
N ASN A 655 26.23 0.23 0.14
CA ASN A 655 25.47 1.27 0.84
C ASN A 655 24.04 0.82 1.26
N LEU A 656 23.67 -0.46 1.10
CA LEU A 656 22.40 -1.00 1.63
C LEU A 656 22.41 -1.20 3.14
N THR A 657 23.57 -1.46 3.73
CA THR A 657 23.73 -1.82 5.15
C THR A 657 23.20 -0.76 6.14
N PRO A 658 23.38 0.55 5.92
CA PRO A 658 22.79 1.59 6.76
C PRO A 658 21.25 1.67 6.67
N PHE A 659 20.68 1.30 5.52
CA PHE A 659 19.25 1.51 5.24
C PHE A 659 18.35 0.49 5.95
N TYR A 660 18.80 -0.76 6.11
CA TYR A 660 18.04 -1.78 6.83
C TYR A 660 18.05 -1.62 8.35
N LEU A 661 19.12 -1.02 8.90
CA LEU A 661 19.22 -0.73 10.33
C LEU A 661 18.33 0.47 10.71
N ASN A 662 18.23 1.48 9.84
CA ASN A 662 17.38 2.65 10.10
C ASN A 662 15.87 2.36 9.97
N VAL A 663 15.44 1.40 9.14
CA VAL A 663 14.01 1.05 8.97
C VAL A 663 13.43 0.31 10.19
N GLN A 664 14.27 -0.22 11.10
CA GLN A 664 13.79 -0.88 12.32
C GLN A 664 13.45 0.09 13.48
N GLU A 665 13.80 1.38 13.38
CA GLU A 665 13.48 2.35 14.44
C GLU A 665 12.05 2.93 14.37
N GLU A 666 11.27 2.65 13.31
CA GLU A 666 9.92 3.20 13.20
C GLU A 666 8.80 2.17 13.42
N LYS A 667 8.66 1.76 14.68
CA LYS A 667 7.34 1.54 15.27
C LYS A 667 7.29 2.26 16.59
N LYS A 668 6.66 3.44 16.62
CA LYS A 668 6.21 4.11 17.85
C LYS A 668 5.36 3.12 18.65
N LYS A 669 6.01 2.40 19.58
CA LYS A 669 5.33 1.76 20.70
C LYS A 669 4.68 2.87 21.53
N PRO A 670 3.51 2.63 22.15
CA PRO A 670 2.97 3.56 23.13
C PRO A 670 4.06 3.86 24.15
N LEU A 671 4.27 5.15 24.46
CA LEU A 671 5.32 5.63 25.36
C LEU A 671 5.23 4.90 26.71
N SER A 672 6.01 3.84 26.89
CA SER A 672 6.50 3.47 28.21
C SER A 672 7.44 4.58 28.66
N PRO A 673 7.45 4.98 29.95
CA PRO A 673 8.36 6.02 30.43
C PRO A 673 9.80 5.63 30.05
N MET A 674 10.48 6.51 29.29
CA MET A 674 11.85 6.32 28.84
C MET A 674 12.76 6.22 30.07
N LYS A 675 13.44 5.08 30.26
CA LYS A 675 14.34 4.88 31.39
C LYS A 675 15.54 5.81 31.29
N SER A 676 15.88 6.48 32.39
CA SER A 676 17.14 7.20 32.52
C SER A 676 18.30 6.19 32.62
N VAL A 677 19.50 6.56 32.16
CA VAL A 677 20.62 5.62 32.06
C VAL A 677 21.89 6.13 32.75
N ILE A 678 22.63 5.20 33.34
CA ILE A 678 24.02 5.39 33.77
C ILE A 678 24.89 4.55 32.84
N LEU A 679 25.88 5.17 32.18
CA LEU A 679 26.73 4.47 31.23
C LEU A 679 28.04 4.05 31.90
N THR A 680 28.49 2.83 31.69
CA THR A 680 29.84 2.40 32.08
C THR A 680 30.68 2.15 30.83
N ALA A 681 31.88 2.72 30.72
CA ALA A 681 32.70 2.58 29.50
C ALA A 681 34.12 2.10 29.77
N CYS A 682 34.64 1.26 28.86
CA CYS A 682 36.05 0.83 28.84
C CYS A 682 36.63 0.75 27.42
N LEU A 683 37.94 1.04 27.30
CA LEU A 683 38.76 1.00 26.07
C LEU A 683 39.21 -0.41 25.63
N THR A 684 39.17 -1.43 26.49
CA THR A 684 39.64 -2.79 26.15
C THR A 684 38.78 -3.89 26.80
N GLY A 685 37.88 -4.48 26.02
CA GLY A 685 37.12 -5.70 26.34
C GLY A 685 35.88 -5.52 27.23
N GLU A 686 34.78 -6.17 26.84
CA GLU A 686 33.44 -6.10 27.49
C GLU A 686 33.45 -6.39 29.01
N GLY A 687 34.41 -7.18 29.51
CA GLY A 687 34.40 -7.68 30.88
C GLY A 687 34.59 -6.61 31.98
N SER A 688 35.23 -5.50 31.68
CA SER A 688 35.52 -4.44 32.65
C SER A 688 34.36 -3.46 32.82
N ALA A 689 33.73 -3.00 31.73
CA ALA A 689 32.51 -2.20 31.80
C ALA A 689 31.37 -2.96 32.51
N LEU A 690 31.28 -4.28 32.29
CA LEU A 690 30.34 -5.16 32.97
C LEU A 690 30.66 -5.34 34.47
N ALA A 691 31.94 -5.33 34.85
CA ALA A 691 32.36 -5.37 36.25
C ALA A 691 32.00 -4.06 36.98
N ILE A 692 32.20 -2.91 36.33
CA ILE A 692 31.79 -1.60 36.86
C ILE A 692 30.28 -1.56 37.04
N GLN A 693 29.51 -2.03 36.05
CA GLN A 693 28.06 -2.14 36.15
C GLN A 693 27.64 -2.94 37.39
N LYS A 694 28.19 -4.15 37.58
CA LYS A 694 27.88 -4.99 38.75
C LYS A 694 28.22 -4.32 40.08
N MET A 695 29.31 -3.54 40.13
CA MET A 695 29.66 -2.78 41.34
C MET A 695 28.64 -1.68 41.62
N LEU A 696 28.27 -0.89 40.60
CA LEU A 696 27.26 0.16 40.74
C LEU A 696 25.89 -0.42 41.17
N GLU A 697 25.48 -1.54 40.59
CA GLU A 697 24.26 -2.27 40.98
C GLU A 697 24.27 -2.76 42.44
N ASN A 698 25.45 -3.01 43.01
CA ASN A 698 25.59 -3.44 44.41
C ASN A 698 25.61 -2.26 45.40
N TYR A 699 26.16 -1.11 45.00
CA TYR A 699 26.36 0.03 45.89
C TYR A 699 25.26 1.10 45.79
N LEU A 700 24.62 1.24 44.63
CA LEU A 700 23.56 2.22 44.40
C LEU A 700 22.19 1.58 44.56
N ARG A 701 21.25 2.34 45.12
CA ARG A 701 19.84 1.97 45.21
C ARG A 701 19.08 2.77 44.17
N PHE A 702 18.51 2.07 43.19
CA PHE A 702 17.67 2.68 42.18
C PHE A 702 16.51 1.77 41.78
N ASP A 703 15.43 2.39 41.30
CA ASP A 703 14.27 1.74 40.73
C ASP A 703 14.61 1.24 39.32
N LYS A 704 14.61 -0.10 39.15
CA LYS A 704 14.96 -0.77 37.90
C LYS A 704 13.95 -0.53 36.78
N ASP A 705 12.74 -0.07 37.12
CA ASP A 705 11.73 0.29 36.13
C ASP A 705 11.94 1.71 35.58
N LEU A 706 12.74 2.54 36.26
CA LEU A 706 13.02 3.92 35.88
C LEU A 706 14.46 4.17 35.43
N ILE A 707 15.43 3.42 35.97
CA ILE A 707 16.85 3.65 35.74
C ILE A 707 17.54 2.33 35.32
N GLU A 708 18.38 2.42 34.30
CA GLU A 708 19.16 1.29 33.76
C GLU A 708 20.66 1.63 33.71
N ILE A 709 21.52 0.67 34.05
CA ILE A 709 22.97 0.82 33.91
C ILE A 709 23.43 0.05 32.68
N ILE A 710 24.06 0.73 31.72
CA ILE A 710 24.42 0.16 30.41
C ILE A 710 25.94 0.12 30.27
N PRO A 711 26.55 -1.07 30.09
CA PRO A 711 27.95 -1.18 29.75
C PRO A 711 28.17 -0.94 28.26
N ILE A 712 29.17 -0.12 27.95
CA ILE A 712 29.57 0.23 26.59
C ILE A 712 31.04 -0.16 26.42
N SER A 713 31.32 -0.94 25.38
CA SER A 713 32.69 -1.18 24.93
C SER A 713 33.01 -0.21 23.81
N ILE A 714 34.10 0.54 23.96
CA ILE A 714 34.60 1.44 22.92
C ILE A 714 36.01 1.01 22.51
N VAL A 715 36.33 1.19 21.23
CA VAL A 715 37.66 0.90 20.68
C VAL A 715 38.48 2.19 20.59
N HIS A 716 37.84 3.31 20.28
CA HIS A 716 38.44 4.64 20.27
C HIS A 716 37.61 5.66 21.05
N GLU A 717 38.27 6.64 21.68
CA GLU A 717 37.61 7.69 22.47
C GLU A 717 36.59 8.50 21.66
N LYS A 718 36.85 8.69 20.35
CA LYS A 718 35.94 9.40 19.43
C LYS A 718 34.61 8.68 19.20
N ASP A 719 34.56 7.37 19.42
CA ASP A 719 33.35 6.57 19.26
C ASP A 719 32.40 6.78 20.43
N LEU A 720 32.94 7.07 21.62
CA LEU A 720 32.16 7.34 22.83
C LEU A 720 31.32 8.61 22.66
N THR A 721 31.87 9.68 22.07
CA THR A 721 31.14 10.93 21.85
C THR A 721 29.94 10.71 20.92
N LYS A 722 30.12 9.97 19.82
CA LYS A 722 29.03 9.62 18.88
C LYS A 722 27.97 8.73 19.52
N MET A 723 28.38 7.75 20.32
CA MET A 723 27.44 6.89 21.06
C MET A 723 26.64 7.68 22.09
N ILE A 724 27.27 8.61 22.81
CA ILE A 724 26.59 9.51 23.74
C ILE A 724 25.55 10.36 23.01
N GLU A 725 25.89 10.93 21.85
CA GLU A 725 24.94 11.72 21.06
C GLU A 725 23.73 10.89 20.60
N ASN A 726 23.96 9.64 20.18
CA ASN A 726 22.87 8.75 19.79
C ASN A 726 22.00 8.35 21.00
N ILE A 727 22.60 7.99 22.14
CA ILE A 727 21.85 7.61 23.34
C ILE A 727 21.06 8.79 23.89
N LYS A 728 21.59 10.02 23.83
CA LYS A 728 20.89 11.24 24.24
C LYS A 728 19.63 11.54 23.44
N LYS A 729 19.49 11.01 22.21
CA LYS A 729 18.27 11.19 21.40
C LYS A 729 17.08 10.45 22.02
N GLU A 730 17.33 9.33 22.69
CA GLU A 730 16.30 8.42 23.17
C GLU A 730 16.23 8.27 24.69
N ARG A 731 17.32 8.58 25.40
CA ARG A 731 17.43 8.34 26.85
C ARG A 731 18.12 9.49 27.55
N ASN A 732 17.69 9.76 28.78
CA ASN A 732 18.34 10.73 29.65
C ASN A 732 19.56 10.09 30.31
N ILE A 733 20.77 10.56 30.01
CA ILE A 733 22.02 10.07 30.62
C ILE A 733 22.25 10.82 31.93
N ILE A 734 22.20 10.10 33.05
CA ILE A 734 22.42 10.63 34.40
C ILE A 734 23.90 10.96 34.59
N CYS A 735 24.78 9.98 34.34
CA CYS A 735 26.23 10.14 34.39
C CYS A 735 26.93 9.00 33.64
N ILE A 736 28.25 9.16 33.44
CA ILE A 736 29.11 8.18 32.79
C ILE A 736 30.23 7.79 33.75
N VAL A 737 30.49 6.49 33.90
CA VAL A 737 31.59 5.96 34.70
C VAL A 737 32.61 5.29 33.79
N THR A 738 33.83 5.82 33.75
CA THR A 738 34.89 5.34 32.86
C THR A 738 36.12 4.90 33.64
N ASN A 739 36.89 3.95 33.10
CA ASN A 739 38.19 3.56 33.67
C ASN A 739 39.38 4.26 32.99
N PHE A 740 39.10 5.29 32.21
CA PHE A 740 40.06 6.16 31.54
C PHE A 740 39.53 7.59 31.59
N ASP A 741 40.43 8.56 31.52
CA ASP A 741 40.06 9.98 31.48
C ASP A 741 39.44 10.32 30.14
N VAL A 742 38.28 10.98 30.17
CA VAL A 742 37.56 11.41 28.97
C VAL A 742 36.92 12.76 29.19
N GLN A 743 36.96 13.62 28.17
CA GLN A 743 36.29 14.92 28.16
C GLN A 743 35.04 14.86 27.29
N VAL A 744 33.88 14.69 27.92
CA VAL A 744 32.57 14.65 27.26
C VAL A 744 31.62 15.67 27.89
N PRO A 745 30.62 16.17 27.13
CA PRO A 745 29.59 17.09 27.63
C PRO A 745 28.53 16.34 28.47
N CYS A 746 28.98 15.52 29.41
CA CYS A 746 28.19 14.75 30.37
C CYS A 746 28.96 14.67 31.69
N LEU A 747 28.23 14.55 32.80
CA LEU A 747 28.85 14.33 34.10
C LEU A 747 29.57 12.98 34.10
N THR A 748 30.88 13.00 34.33
CA THR A 748 31.73 11.81 34.21
C THR A 748 32.46 11.56 35.53
N TYR A 749 32.46 10.31 35.96
CA TYR A 749 33.16 9.84 37.16
C TYR A 749 34.21 8.80 36.76
N HIS A 750 35.39 8.89 37.37
CA HIS A 750 36.40 7.89 37.14
C HIS A 750 36.11 6.65 37.99
N PHE A 751 36.42 5.46 37.48
CA PHE A 751 36.16 4.19 38.17
C PHE A 751 36.82 4.13 39.56
N GLN A 752 38.00 4.76 39.71
CA GLN A 752 38.68 4.85 41.01
C GLN A 752 37.83 5.56 42.07
N ASP A 753 36.99 6.52 41.69
CA ASP A 753 36.11 7.23 42.63
C ASP A 753 34.94 6.37 43.11
N ILE A 754 34.55 5.37 42.33
CA ILE A 754 33.58 4.34 42.73
C ILE A 754 34.22 3.36 43.71
N VAL A 755 35.44 2.90 43.43
CA VAL A 755 36.20 1.99 44.30
C VAL A 755 36.51 2.64 45.65
N ASN A 756 36.80 3.95 45.65
CA ASN A 756 37.10 4.73 46.86
C ASN A 756 35.85 5.25 47.57
N TYR A 757 34.64 4.91 47.09
CA TYR A 757 33.35 5.36 47.62
C TYR A 757 33.10 6.88 47.58
N THR A 758 33.96 7.67 46.93
CA THR A 758 33.83 9.13 46.86
C THR A 758 32.74 9.59 45.90
N ALA A 759 32.48 8.82 44.83
CA ALA A 759 31.45 9.13 43.84
C ALA A 759 30.10 8.43 44.10
N ILE A 760 30.00 7.52 45.07
CA ILE A 760 28.75 6.78 45.36
C ILE A 760 27.62 7.70 45.83
N GLN A 761 27.89 8.57 46.81
CA GLN A 761 26.89 9.49 47.34
C GLN A 761 26.41 10.51 46.28
N PRO A 762 27.30 11.19 45.54
CA PRO A 762 26.89 12.09 44.45
C PRO A 762 26.02 11.41 43.37
N ILE A 763 26.36 10.18 42.96
CA ILE A 763 25.57 9.44 41.97
C ILE A 763 24.22 9.02 42.56
N GLN A 764 24.19 8.62 43.84
CA GLN A 764 22.96 8.26 44.53
C GLN A 764 21.99 9.46 44.63
N GLU A 765 22.51 10.67 44.86
CA GLU A 765 21.69 11.89 44.84
C GLU A 765 21.06 12.09 43.46
N LEU A 766 21.84 12.01 42.37
CA LEU A 766 21.35 12.08 40.98
C LEU A 766 20.23 11.08 40.66
N ILE A 767 20.38 9.85 41.12
CA ILE A 767 19.35 8.80 41.03
C ILE A 767 18.08 9.21 41.77
N THR A 768 18.21 9.68 43.01
CA THR A 768 17.06 10.07 43.84
C THR A 768 16.29 11.25 43.22
N TYR A 769 16.98 12.20 42.58
CA TYR A 769 16.29 13.26 41.81
C TYR A 769 15.45 12.67 40.67
N GLU A 770 16.02 11.75 39.88
CA GLU A 770 15.30 11.14 38.74
C GLU A 770 14.08 10.33 39.15
N GLU A 771 14.18 9.54 40.21
CA GLU A 771 13.04 8.77 40.71
C GLU A 771 11.93 9.66 41.26
N THR A 772 12.30 10.78 41.88
CA THR A 772 11.32 11.69 42.46
C THR A 772 10.56 12.43 41.36
N TYR A 773 11.19 12.73 40.22
CA TYR A 773 10.49 13.25 39.04
C TYR A 773 9.48 12.28 38.46
N ALA A 774 9.86 11.02 38.27
CA ALA A 774 8.97 10.01 37.72
C ALA A 774 7.73 9.84 38.60
N LYS A 775 7.93 9.74 39.93
CA LYS A 775 6.84 9.60 40.90
C LYS A 775 5.93 10.83 40.95
N MET A 776 6.45 12.03 40.70
CA MET A 776 5.63 13.24 40.60
C MET A 776 4.74 13.28 39.37
N ALA A 777 5.22 12.79 38.22
CA ALA A 777 4.40 12.68 37.02
C ALA A 777 3.17 11.81 37.27
N ASP A 778 3.37 10.64 37.89
CA ASP A 778 2.29 9.70 38.22
C ASP A 778 1.25 10.31 39.18
N ILE A 779 1.70 11.05 40.20
CA ILE A 779 0.81 11.72 41.18
C ILE A 779 -0.02 12.81 40.51
N LEU A 780 0.57 13.59 39.59
CA LEU A 780 -0.13 14.65 38.88
C LEU A 780 -1.17 14.08 37.89
N GLU A 781 -0.88 12.98 37.21
CA GLU A 781 -1.88 12.28 36.37
C GLU A 781 -3.09 11.82 37.19
N GLN A 782 -2.86 11.30 38.39
CA GLN A 782 -3.93 10.83 39.27
C GLN A 782 -4.76 11.97 39.89
N GLN A 783 -4.13 13.07 40.32
CA GLN A 783 -4.82 14.16 41.02
C GLN A 783 -5.47 15.18 40.09
N MET A 784 -4.94 15.37 38.87
CA MET A 784 -5.41 16.42 37.96
C MET A 784 -6.46 15.92 36.96
N GLN A 785 -6.79 14.61 36.97
CA GLN A 785 -7.74 13.95 36.04
C GLN A 785 -7.37 14.16 34.56
N ARG A 786 -6.08 14.06 34.23
CA ARG A 786 -5.58 14.24 32.85
C ARG A 786 -4.65 13.12 32.44
N ASN A 787 -4.63 12.84 31.13
CA ASN A 787 -3.79 11.80 30.51
C ASN A 787 -2.46 12.36 29.97
N ASP A 788 -2.04 13.57 30.35
CA ASP A 788 -0.86 14.28 29.81
C ASP A 788 0.20 14.66 30.88
N GLY A 789 0.15 14.11 32.09
CA GLY A 789 1.07 14.48 33.17
C GLY A 789 2.54 14.15 32.88
N ALA A 790 2.82 13.04 32.20
CA ALA A 790 4.16 12.72 31.71
C ALA A 790 4.70 13.76 30.69
N LEU A 791 3.83 14.25 29.80
CA LEU A 791 4.19 15.30 28.83
C LEU A 791 4.43 16.64 29.55
N LEU A 792 3.59 16.98 30.51
CA LEU A 792 3.70 18.19 31.33
C LEU A 792 5.04 18.27 32.08
N ILE A 793 5.39 17.21 32.80
CA ILE A 793 6.66 17.15 33.53
C ILE A 793 7.85 17.23 32.58
N LYS A 794 7.80 16.57 31.41
CA LYS A 794 8.86 16.63 30.41
C LYS A 794 9.09 18.07 29.91
N THR A 795 8.01 18.79 29.58
CA THR A 795 8.10 20.16 29.07
C THR A 795 8.53 21.15 30.16
N ILE A 796 8.06 21.00 31.39
CA ILE A 796 8.49 21.80 32.55
C ILE A 796 9.99 21.59 32.82
N ARG A 797 10.47 20.33 32.77
CA ARG A 797 11.88 20.00 32.96
C ARG A 797 12.76 20.66 31.91
N TYR A 798 12.36 20.63 30.65
CA TYR A 798 13.08 21.31 29.58
C TYR A 798 13.19 22.81 29.83
N ALA A 799 12.08 23.45 30.23
CA ALA A 799 12.07 24.87 30.57
C ALA A 799 12.98 25.18 31.77
N LEU A 800 12.94 24.39 32.84
CA LEU A 800 13.76 24.61 34.03
C LEU A 800 15.25 24.40 33.79
N ASN A 801 15.63 23.39 33.02
CA ASN A 801 17.03 23.20 32.62
C ASN A 801 17.53 24.40 31.80
N THR A 802 16.71 24.84 30.84
CA THR A 802 17.00 26.04 30.05
C THR A 802 17.14 27.27 30.94
N ILE A 803 16.27 27.46 31.93
CA ILE A 803 16.35 28.57 32.89
C ILE A 803 17.66 28.50 33.68
N GLN A 804 17.99 27.34 34.27
CA GLN A 804 19.18 27.13 35.11
C GLN A 804 20.48 27.38 34.33
N GLU A 805 20.56 26.94 33.08
CA GLU A 805 21.70 27.23 32.19
C GLU A 805 21.79 28.73 31.88
N LEU A 806 20.66 29.33 31.52
CA LEU A 806 20.57 30.73 31.11
C LEU A 806 20.92 31.73 32.22
N ILE A 807 20.57 31.42 33.47
CA ILE A 807 20.86 32.29 34.64
C ILE A 807 22.06 31.83 35.47
N SER A 808 22.62 30.66 35.14
CA SER A 808 23.76 30.04 35.84
C SER A 808 23.54 29.83 37.35
N LEU A 809 22.29 29.55 37.75
CA LEU A 809 21.91 29.19 39.12
C LEU A 809 21.24 27.82 39.12
N GLN A 810 21.68 26.94 40.01
CA GLN A 810 21.12 25.61 40.20
C GLN A 810 20.15 25.63 41.40
N LEU A 811 18.97 25.05 41.24
CA LEU A 811 18.01 24.90 42.33
C LEU A 811 18.41 23.73 43.24
N THR A 812 18.16 23.88 44.54
CA THR A 812 18.21 22.74 45.47
C THR A 812 17.05 21.76 45.18
N PRO A 813 17.18 20.46 45.50
CA PRO A 813 16.12 19.45 45.34
C PRO A 813 14.76 19.94 45.80
N ASP A 814 14.71 20.47 47.02
CA ASP A 814 13.46 20.92 47.64
C ASP A 814 12.83 22.10 46.90
N SER A 815 13.66 23.01 46.39
CA SER A 815 13.18 24.15 45.62
C SER A 815 12.74 23.76 44.22
N LEU A 816 13.46 22.84 43.59
CA LEU A 816 13.17 22.31 42.26
C LEU A 816 11.82 21.59 42.24
N MET A 817 11.54 20.81 43.30
CA MET A 817 10.25 20.20 43.57
C MET A 817 9.14 21.25 43.73
N GLY A 818 9.40 22.30 44.52
CA GLY A 818 8.46 23.40 44.72
C GLY A 818 8.11 24.14 43.41
N VAL A 819 9.10 24.40 42.55
CA VAL A 819 8.90 25.06 41.26
C VAL A 819 8.10 24.18 40.31
N ILE A 820 8.41 22.90 40.22
CA ILE A 820 7.70 21.98 39.32
C ILE A 820 6.23 21.88 39.72
N LEU A 821 5.94 21.71 41.01
CA LEU A 821 4.57 21.68 41.50
C LEU A 821 3.84 23.01 41.20
N HIS A 822 4.51 24.14 41.43
CA HIS A 822 3.97 25.46 41.12
C HIS A 822 3.64 25.61 39.63
N MET A 823 4.56 25.23 38.74
CA MET A 823 4.37 25.29 37.29
C MET A 823 3.30 24.33 36.79
N SER A 824 3.21 23.12 37.36
CA SER A 824 2.13 22.16 37.04
C SER A 824 0.76 22.71 37.44
N CYS A 825 0.63 23.27 38.65
CA CYS A 825 -0.60 23.93 39.09
C CYS A 825 -0.90 25.21 38.30
N MET A 826 0.10 25.95 37.87
CA MET A 826 -0.05 27.13 37.00
C MET A 826 -0.67 26.73 35.66
N VAL A 827 -0.12 25.72 34.97
CA VAL A 827 -0.62 25.26 33.67
C VAL A 827 -2.09 24.84 33.76
N ASP A 828 -2.45 24.11 34.81
CA ASP A 828 -3.83 23.65 34.99
C ASP A 828 -4.81 24.78 35.29
N ARG A 829 -4.43 25.74 36.14
CA ARG A 829 -5.24 26.94 36.41
C ARG A 829 -5.47 27.75 35.13
N LEU A 830 -4.43 27.95 34.33
CA LEU A 830 -4.50 28.71 33.08
C LEU A 830 -5.39 28.03 32.04
N GLN A 831 -5.31 26.70 31.90
CA GLN A 831 -6.18 25.96 30.97
C GLN A 831 -7.64 25.90 31.42
N LYS A 832 -7.90 25.93 32.72
CA LYS A 832 -9.26 26.04 33.28
C LYS A 832 -9.83 27.48 33.25
N GLY A 833 -9.02 28.47 32.87
CA GLY A 833 -9.42 29.88 32.84
C GLY A 833 -9.64 30.48 34.22
N GLU A 834 -8.98 29.95 35.25
CA GLU A 834 -9.12 30.42 36.64
C GLU A 834 -8.39 31.75 36.87
N SER A 835 -8.89 32.56 37.82
CA SER A 835 -8.31 33.87 38.15
C SER A 835 -6.95 33.74 38.84
N LEU A 836 -5.98 34.52 38.40
CA LEU A 836 -4.61 34.49 38.92
C LEU A 836 -4.41 35.49 40.06
N LEU A 837 -3.48 35.16 40.96
CA LEU A 837 -3.09 36.05 42.05
C LEU A 837 -2.04 37.06 41.54
N PRO A 838 -2.23 38.37 41.78
CA PRO A 838 -1.26 39.37 41.39
C PRO A 838 0.01 39.28 42.26
N HIS A 839 1.18 39.38 41.63
CA HIS A 839 2.45 39.36 42.34
C HIS A 839 2.72 40.74 42.99
N PRO A 840 2.90 40.83 44.32
CA PRO A 840 2.89 42.09 45.07
C PRO A 840 3.98 43.09 44.65
N ASP A 841 5.15 42.61 44.19
CA ASP A 841 6.30 43.45 43.82
C ASP A 841 6.61 43.52 42.31
N LYS A 842 5.64 43.13 41.45
CA LYS A 842 5.84 42.96 40.00
C LYS A 842 6.42 44.18 39.29
N GLU A 843 5.83 45.36 39.49
CA GLU A 843 6.22 46.58 38.78
C GLU A 843 7.60 47.10 39.20
N LYS A 844 7.95 46.94 40.48
CA LYS A 844 9.26 47.34 41.00
C LYS A 844 10.37 46.41 40.50
N ARG A 845 10.13 45.09 40.56
CA ARG A 845 11.14 44.08 40.16
C ARG A 845 11.32 43.95 38.65
N ARG A 846 10.31 44.30 37.85
CA ARG A 846 10.47 44.43 36.41
C ARG A 846 11.57 45.43 36.03
N GLN A 847 11.81 46.47 36.84
CA GLN A 847 12.86 47.45 36.60
C GLN A 847 14.22 46.97 37.13
N ASP A 848 14.25 46.38 38.32
CA ASP A 848 15.49 45.98 38.99
C ASP A 848 16.11 44.67 38.44
N GLU A 849 15.28 43.74 37.94
CA GLU A 849 15.67 42.37 37.55
C GLU A 849 15.21 42.02 36.12
N TYR A 850 15.09 43.04 35.24
CA TYR A 850 14.58 42.90 33.87
C TYR A 850 15.27 41.81 33.05
N TRP A 851 16.59 41.68 33.24
CA TRP A 851 17.42 40.72 32.51
C TRP A 851 16.99 39.27 32.78
N MET A 852 16.71 38.94 34.05
CA MET A 852 16.33 37.61 34.49
C MET A 852 14.90 37.30 34.06
N TYR A 853 14.00 38.30 34.16
CA TYR A 853 12.64 38.21 33.64
C TYR A 853 12.60 37.82 32.15
N MET A 854 13.39 38.47 31.30
CA MET A 854 13.43 38.16 29.87
C MET A 854 13.90 36.73 29.58
N LYS A 855 14.89 36.23 30.34
CA LYS A 855 15.41 34.87 30.19
C LYS A 855 14.41 33.81 30.65
N VAL A 856 13.76 34.02 31.80
CA VAL A 856 12.73 33.11 32.32
C VAL A 856 11.53 33.09 31.36
N LYS A 857 11.04 34.26 30.94
CA LYS A 857 9.91 34.35 30.00
C LYS A 857 10.18 33.62 28.68
N LYS A 858 11.37 33.78 28.11
CA LYS A 858 11.77 33.07 26.89
C LYS A 858 11.80 31.54 27.09
N ALA A 859 12.29 31.08 28.22
CA ALA A 859 12.38 29.65 28.51
C ALA A 859 11.03 28.98 28.79
N LEU A 860 9.99 29.77 29.11
CA LEU A 860 8.62 29.28 29.33
C LEU A 860 7.79 29.17 28.04
N GLN A 861 8.23 29.76 26.94
CA GLN A 861 7.53 29.74 25.64
C GLN A 861 7.21 28.32 25.10
N PRO A 862 8.06 27.30 25.28
CA PRO A 862 7.70 25.91 24.92
C PRO A 862 6.48 25.39 25.67
N ILE A 863 6.26 25.82 26.92
CA ILE A 863 5.08 25.43 27.72
C ILE A 863 3.84 26.12 27.15
N GLU A 864 3.92 27.41 26.84
CA GLU A 864 2.83 28.17 26.19
C GLU A 864 2.37 27.51 24.89
N ASN A 865 3.33 27.13 24.03
CA ASN A 865 3.05 26.49 22.75
C ASN A 865 2.50 25.07 22.90
N THR A 866 3.04 24.28 23.84
CA THR A 866 2.64 22.87 24.01
C THR A 866 1.24 22.74 24.60
N PHE A 867 0.86 23.64 25.50
CA PHE A 867 -0.40 23.59 26.23
C PHE A 867 -1.43 24.63 25.79
N GLU A 868 -1.12 25.39 24.74
CA GLU A 868 -1.96 26.46 24.17
C GLU A 868 -2.42 27.48 25.23
N ILE A 869 -1.51 27.90 26.11
CA ILE A 869 -1.76 28.89 27.17
C ILE A 869 -0.91 30.14 27.00
N GLN A 870 -1.34 31.25 27.59
CA GLN A 870 -0.48 32.42 27.83
C GLN A 870 -0.11 32.50 29.30
N ILE A 871 1.19 32.52 29.59
CA ILE A 871 1.71 32.66 30.94
C ILE A 871 1.80 34.15 31.28
N PRO A 872 0.99 34.64 32.24
CA PRO A 872 1.02 36.03 32.64
C PRO A 872 2.31 36.38 33.37
N ASP A 873 2.68 37.66 33.31
CA ASP A 873 3.91 38.15 33.92
C ASP A 873 3.99 37.87 35.42
N ASP A 874 2.87 37.83 36.13
CA ASP A 874 2.80 37.52 37.57
C ASP A 874 3.37 36.14 37.90
N GLU A 875 3.06 35.13 37.09
CA GLU A 875 3.57 33.77 37.25
C GLU A 875 5.07 33.68 36.89
N VAL A 876 5.54 34.51 35.93
CA VAL A 876 6.97 34.64 35.63
C VAL A 876 7.74 35.12 36.87
N PHE A 877 7.20 36.09 37.62
CA PHE A 877 7.83 36.57 38.85
C PHE A 877 7.79 35.54 40.00
N TYR A 878 6.70 34.79 40.15
CA TYR A 878 6.65 33.68 41.11
C TYR A 878 7.68 32.58 40.80
N ILE A 879 7.93 32.28 39.52
CA ILE A 879 8.99 31.34 39.13
C ILE A 879 10.38 31.93 39.45
N MET A 880 10.60 33.22 39.20
CA MET A 880 11.86 33.90 39.56
C MET A 880 12.17 33.85 41.06
N ASP A 881 11.15 33.94 41.93
CA ASP A 881 11.30 33.88 43.39
C ASP A 881 12.00 32.62 43.89
N PHE A 882 11.74 31.48 43.27
CA PHE A 882 12.38 30.22 43.66
C PHE A 882 13.88 30.21 43.41
N PHE A 883 14.35 30.91 42.37
CA PHE A 883 15.77 31.03 42.07
C PHE A 883 16.47 32.04 42.99
N ILE A 884 15.77 33.11 43.37
CA ILE A 884 16.33 34.18 44.21
C ILE A 884 16.36 33.79 45.69
N LYS A 885 15.33 33.11 46.21
CA LYS A 885 15.34 32.57 47.58
C LYS A 885 16.46 31.54 47.82
N ASN A 886 16.91 30.84 46.77
CA ASN A 886 18.06 29.93 46.84
C ASN A 886 19.42 30.64 46.94
N GLN A 887 19.53 31.92 46.60
CA GLN A 887 20.77 32.68 46.82
C GLN A 887 21.00 32.99 48.30
N SER A 888 19.94 33.18 49.09
CA SER A 888 20.05 33.53 50.51
C SER A 888 20.46 32.40 51.45
N VAL A 889 20.58 31.15 50.96
CA VAL A 889 20.94 29.97 51.79
C VAL A 889 22.44 29.64 51.70
N LYS A 890 23.20 30.33 50.83
CA LYS A 890 24.66 30.14 50.66
C LYS A 890 25.54 31.17 51.37
N ASN A 891 24.98 32.01 52.26
CA ASN A 891 25.73 32.89 53.15
C ASN A 891 25.68 32.41 54.60
#